data_AF-A0A7Y2IGP5-F1
#
_entry.id   AF-A0A7Y2IGP5-F1
#
_cell.length_a   1.000
_cell.length_b   1.000
_cell.length_c   1.000
_cell.angle_alpha   90.00
_cell.angle_beta   90.00
_cell.angle_gamma   90.00
#
_symmetry.space_group_name_H-M   'P 1'
#
loop_
_entity.id
_entity.type
_entity.pdbx_description
1 polymer ?
#
loop_
_entity_poly.entity_id
_entity_poly.type
_entity_poly.pdbx_seq_one_letter_code
_entity_poly.pdbx_strand_id
1 'polypeptide(L)'
;MRQQHHKQQGTVLALTAIMLIGLIVMAAFAVDLGVWYNSATEGQRAADIASLSAVEEYQRVYNAGITGGLTPQQAHDAAVIAATDRANALTAENGYDPLLTTIAFTVDNPPNGSIEITVGVKDEDVETFFAGVVMSDIDIEREATAGVNDCRATCSLNIPIVSGFQTVGSSGTGGDGWRPTLADNGYVFNLYHHDDGNMFYCFDRTLETPLACPEASYPVEPYTNMRTNYTPKLVHANNRIYFVVQNATDVGLGCWEAELGQKCSGEFVSSAVGKKIEDFDYVNGGSYGTRLDGPEISANDQIFTFGENGKVYCHNLDGSVCSGYPKNTALAGGEAIQPDVPGDYETGLAPGIGGMQFDMEPNKAGTKVYLSLTPTPRGTSLTCWDMINHQTCSDWTAVTPPSTIAGRPFLFLTYDNVAGNHSITGVCARGGLKADDDGIACFTRSGASNGSAGLPTAWFNDGGMSQQSATGETTDGHFRTFFPHRHGYSDAFYSNSQFMCWDWVDQARCTGVVPPSSTTQLLQSNWGGFQDYAYIYDGSRCLYGLGHDETAWTFDINTGQFPCPADGKASATIEPCACADGTNLRWTALSLNSTTDISLFKQFTITVDYLNGTNFTVVDLTTSSLDEIDLRPLNDQTPFPAKMRVTVEAVAADGFEDVAFNQANDISVIQLSGVLPTLLD
;
A
#
# COMPACT_ATOMS: atom_id res chain seq x y z
N MET A 1 -64.39 -12.93 88.61
CA MET A 1 -63.77 -12.69 87.28
C MET A 1 -64.14 -11.34 86.65
N ARG A 2 -65.41 -10.88 86.61
CA ARG A 2 -65.77 -9.58 85.98
C ARG A 2 -65.17 -8.31 86.62
N GLN A 3 -64.89 -8.28 87.92
CA GLN A 3 -64.29 -7.09 88.58
C GLN A 3 -62.76 -6.96 88.42
N GLN A 4 -62.03 -8.06 88.15
CA GLN A 4 -60.59 -7.97 87.86
C GLN A 4 -60.31 -7.41 86.46
N HIS A 5 -61.22 -7.61 85.50
CA HIS A 5 -61.11 -7.00 84.17
C HIS A 5 -61.22 -5.47 84.20
N HIS A 6 -62.03 -4.87 85.08
CA HIS A 6 -62.16 -3.40 85.18
C HIS A 6 -60.96 -2.70 85.82
N LYS A 7 -60.21 -3.37 86.71
CA LYS A 7 -58.98 -2.80 87.29
C LYS A 7 -57.78 -2.83 86.32
N GLN A 8 -57.77 -3.72 85.34
CA GLN A 8 -56.69 -3.80 84.34
C GLN A 8 -56.87 -2.84 83.15
N GLN A 9 -58.08 -2.29 82.92
CA GLN A 9 -58.35 -1.39 81.79
C GLN A 9 -57.56 -0.07 81.85
N GLY A 10 -57.27 0.46 83.04
CA GLY A 10 -56.48 1.70 83.19
C GLY A 10 -54.99 1.53 82.88
N THR A 11 -54.40 0.40 83.29
CA THR A 11 -52.97 0.11 83.06
C THR A 11 -52.67 -0.17 81.58
N VAL A 12 -53.58 -0.85 80.88
CA VAL A 12 -53.42 -1.12 79.45
C VAL A 12 -53.45 0.18 78.64
N LEU A 13 -54.32 1.13 78.98
CA LEU A 13 -54.38 2.43 78.30
C LEU A 13 -53.08 3.22 78.45
N ALA A 14 -52.52 3.29 79.67
CA ALA A 14 -51.28 4.00 79.94
C ALA A 14 -50.07 3.37 79.21
N LEU A 15 -49.95 2.03 79.24
CA LEU A 15 -48.90 1.32 78.51
C LEU A 15 -49.03 1.48 76.99
N THR A 16 -50.25 1.44 76.45
CA THR A 16 -50.51 1.65 75.02
C THR A 16 -50.15 3.07 74.60
N ALA A 17 -50.47 4.08 75.40
CA ALA A 17 -50.10 5.47 75.12
C ALA A 17 -48.56 5.65 75.08
N ILE A 18 -47.84 5.05 76.03
CA ILE A 18 -46.36 5.09 76.05
C ILE A 18 -45.78 4.39 74.80
N MET A 19 -46.32 3.22 74.41
CA MET A 19 -45.88 2.54 73.20
C MET A 19 -46.18 3.35 71.93
N LEU A 20 -47.36 3.99 71.85
CA LEU A 20 -47.73 4.85 70.72
C LEU A 20 -46.78 6.03 70.58
N ILE A 21 -46.39 6.66 71.70
CA ILE A 21 -45.38 7.74 71.67
C ILE A 21 -44.06 7.21 71.08
N GLY A 22 -43.59 6.04 71.53
CA GLY A 22 -42.38 5.43 70.98
C GLY A 22 -42.48 5.11 69.48
N LEU A 23 -43.62 4.58 69.02
CA LEU A 23 -43.86 4.30 67.60
C LEU A 23 -43.94 5.57 66.76
N ILE A 24 -44.56 6.64 67.28
CA ILE A 24 -44.63 7.94 66.60
C ILE A 24 -43.23 8.53 66.47
N VAL A 25 -42.40 8.48 67.51
CA VAL A 25 -41.00 8.95 67.47
C VAL A 25 -40.17 8.15 66.46
N MET A 26 -40.34 6.82 66.40
CA MET A 26 -39.66 6.00 65.39
C MET A 26 -40.14 6.29 63.96
N ALA A 27 -41.44 6.49 63.75
CA ALA A 27 -41.99 6.84 62.45
C ALA A 27 -41.50 8.23 61.99
N ALA A 28 -41.47 9.20 62.90
CA ALA A 28 -40.88 10.51 62.72
C ALA A 28 -39.42 10.42 62.26
N PHE A 29 -38.60 9.69 63.03
CA PHE A 29 -37.19 9.47 62.70
C PHE A 29 -37.01 8.77 61.34
N ALA A 30 -37.87 7.82 60.98
CA ALA A 30 -37.80 7.13 59.69
C ALA A 30 -38.09 8.06 58.50
N VAL A 31 -38.99 9.04 58.67
CA VAL A 31 -39.26 10.06 57.63
C VAL A 31 -38.05 10.97 57.45
N ASP A 32 -37.48 11.47 58.55
CA ASP A 32 -36.30 12.34 58.48
C ASP A 32 -35.07 11.62 57.91
N LEU A 33 -34.88 10.35 58.26
CA LEU A 33 -33.82 9.53 57.66
C LEU A 33 -33.98 9.41 56.13
N GLY A 34 -35.22 9.32 55.62
CA GLY A 34 -35.49 9.32 54.19
C GLY A 34 -35.13 10.64 53.51
N VAL A 35 -35.39 11.77 54.18
CA VAL A 35 -35.04 13.11 53.71
C VAL A 35 -33.52 13.27 53.67
N TRP A 36 -32.81 12.86 54.73
CA TRP A 36 -31.34 12.88 54.76
C TRP A 36 -30.74 12.03 53.65
N TYR A 37 -31.29 10.85 53.40
CA TYR A 37 -30.81 9.98 52.32
C TYR A 37 -31.00 10.59 50.93
N ASN A 38 -32.13 11.28 50.71
CA ASN A 38 -32.37 12.00 49.46
C ASN A 38 -31.40 13.18 49.32
N SER A 39 -31.24 14.03 50.34
CA SER A 39 -30.29 15.16 50.28
C SER A 39 -28.86 14.68 50.06
N ALA A 40 -28.46 13.59 50.74
CA ALA A 40 -27.18 12.93 50.52
C ALA A 40 -26.97 12.43 49.09
N THR A 41 -28.02 11.95 48.43
CA THR A 41 -27.93 11.45 47.04
C THR A 41 -27.85 12.60 46.05
N GLU A 42 -28.59 13.67 46.30
CA GLU A 42 -28.53 14.91 45.52
C GLU A 42 -27.15 15.57 45.65
N GLY A 43 -26.60 15.60 46.87
CA GLY A 43 -25.27 16.15 47.15
C GLY A 43 -24.16 15.36 46.46
N GLN A 44 -24.26 14.03 46.42
CA GLN A 44 -23.32 13.20 45.69
C GLN A 44 -23.34 13.49 44.19
N ARG A 45 -24.54 13.57 43.58
CA ARG A 45 -24.66 13.88 42.14
C ARG A 45 -24.13 15.27 41.80
N ALA A 46 -24.35 16.25 42.69
CA ALA A 46 -23.80 17.59 42.54
C ALA A 46 -22.27 17.55 42.58
N ALA A 47 -21.67 16.85 43.55
CA ALA A 47 -20.23 16.65 43.65
C ALA A 47 -19.65 15.93 42.41
N ASP A 48 -20.28 14.87 41.91
CA ASP A 48 -19.83 14.10 40.75
C ASP A 48 -19.80 14.96 39.47
N ILE A 49 -20.87 15.71 39.21
CA ILE A 49 -20.96 16.58 38.03
C ILE A 49 -19.99 17.76 38.13
N ALA A 50 -19.85 18.34 39.34
CA ALA A 50 -18.95 19.46 39.59
C ALA A 50 -17.48 19.05 39.43
N SER A 51 -17.07 17.90 39.98
CA SER A 51 -15.70 17.39 39.86
C SER A 51 -15.35 17.07 38.41
N LEU A 52 -16.21 16.36 37.66
CA LEU A 52 -16.01 16.09 36.23
C LEU A 52 -15.83 17.37 35.40
N SER A 53 -16.72 18.34 35.60
CA SER A 53 -16.68 19.60 34.85
C SER A 53 -15.49 20.47 35.25
N ALA A 54 -15.07 20.44 36.51
CA ALA A 54 -13.89 21.14 36.98
C ALA A 54 -12.62 20.60 36.32
N VAL A 55 -12.52 19.28 36.17
CA VAL A 55 -11.38 18.63 35.50
C VAL A 55 -11.32 18.99 34.02
N GLU A 56 -12.45 18.98 33.33
CA GLU A 56 -12.53 19.40 31.93
C GLU A 56 -12.14 20.88 31.75
N GLU A 57 -12.68 21.76 32.61
CA GLU A 57 -12.40 23.19 32.56
C GLU A 57 -10.94 23.51 32.89
N TYR A 58 -10.37 22.83 33.90
CA TYR A 58 -8.95 22.91 34.21
C TYR A 58 -8.12 22.61 32.96
N GLN A 59 -8.42 21.50 32.28
CA GLN A 59 -7.65 21.05 31.12
C GLN A 59 -7.73 22.05 29.96
N ARG A 60 -8.94 22.55 29.69
CA ARG A 60 -9.21 23.53 28.64
C ARG A 60 -8.41 24.82 28.86
N VAL A 61 -8.44 25.36 30.07
CA VAL A 61 -7.76 26.63 30.40
C VAL A 61 -6.25 26.45 30.49
N TYR A 62 -5.77 25.34 31.04
CA TYR A 62 -4.34 25.02 31.10
C TYR A 62 -3.74 24.98 29.69
N ASN A 63 -4.35 24.21 28.78
CA ASN A 63 -3.89 24.09 27.39
C ASN A 63 -3.91 25.44 26.67
N ALA A 64 -5.00 26.21 26.79
CA ALA A 64 -5.09 27.54 26.22
C ALA A 64 -4.01 28.49 26.74
N GLY A 65 -3.67 28.40 28.03
CA GLY A 65 -2.59 29.17 28.66
C GLY A 65 -1.22 28.85 28.08
N ILE A 66 -0.89 27.57 27.94
CA ILE A 66 0.38 27.13 27.34
C ILE A 66 0.49 27.59 25.89
N THR A 67 -0.55 27.39 25.07
CA THR A 67 -0.58 27.86 23.68
C THR A 67 -0.49 29.39 23.59
N GLY A 68 -1.07 30.10 24.56
CA GLY A 68 -0.97 31.56 24.70
C GLY A 68 0.39 32.07 25.21
N GLY A 69 1.37 31.19 25.43
CA GLY A 69 2.72 31.55 25.86
C GLY A 69 2.86 31.79 27.37
N LEU A 70 1.88 31.38 28.19
CA LEU A 70 2.05 31.38 29.65
C LEU A 70 3.09 30.34 30.06
N THR A 71 3.79 30.63 31.16
CA THR A 71 4.61 29.60 31.81
C THR A 71 3.70 28.50 32.38
N PRO A 72 4.20 27.26 32.56
CA PRO A 72 3.40 26.18 33.15
C PRO A 72 2.74 26.53 34.48
N GLN A 73 3.44 27.28 35.35
CA GLN A 73 2.88 27.74 36.61
C GLN A 73 1.73 28.74 36.41
N GLN A 74 1.88 29.70 35.50
CA GLN A 74 0.82 30.68 35.21
C GLN A 74 -0.41 30.03 34.56
N ALA A 75 -0.20 29.05 33.68
CA ALA A 75 -1.28 28.27 33.09
C ALA A 75 -2.00 27.43 34.16
N HIS A 76 -1.26 26.82 35.09
CA HIS A 76 -1.81 26.10 36.24
C HIS A 76 -2.65 27.02 37.13
N ASP A 77 -2.11 28.16 37.55
CA ASP A 77 -2.82 29.10 38.43
C ASP A 77 -4.14 29.58 37.79
N ALA A 78 -4.13 29.85 36.47
CA ALA A 78 -5.33 30.22 35.73
C ALA A 78 -6.36 29.07 35.62
N ALA A 79 -5.88 27.85 35.39
CA ALA A 79 -6.71 26.66 35.29
C ALA A 79 -7.38 26.30 36.62
N VAL A 80 -6.66 26.43 37.75
CA VAL A 80 -7.22 26.23 39.10
C VAL A 80 -8.36 27.21 39.37
N ILE A 81 -8.19 28.49 39.03
CA ILE A 81 -9.24 29.51 39.21
C ILE A 81 -10.48 29.14 38.38
N ALA A 82 -10.29 28.85 37.09
CA ALA A 82 -11.41 28.53 36.21
C ALA A 82 -12.15 27.25 36.62
N ALA A 83 -11.41 26.20 37.01
CA ALA A 83 -11.98 24.96 37.53
C ALA A 83 -12.76 25.17 38.83
N THR A 84 -12.22 26.01 39.74
CA THR A 84 -12.90 26.40 40.98
C THR A 84 -14.20 27.14 40.69
N ASP A 85 -14.16 28.14 39.80
CA ASP A 85 -15.35 28.91 39.39
C ASP A 85 -16.40 28.00 38.74
N ARG A 86 -15.97 27.03 37.92
CA ARG A 86 -16.87 26.08 37.26
C ARG A 86 -17.52 25.11 38.24
N ALA A 87 -16.75 24.55 39.18
CA ALA A 87 -17.28 23.70 40.23
C ALA A 87 -18.32 24.47 41.08
N ASN A 88 -17.97 25.67 41.55
CA ASN A 88 -18.86 26.52 42.33
C ASN A 88 -20.15 26.87 41.60
N ALA A 89 -20.07 27.19 40.30
CA ALA A 89 -21.24 27.49 39.48
C ALA A 89 -22.18 26.27 39.37
N LEU A 90 -21.64 25.07 39.16
CA LEU A 90 -22.44 23.84 39.06
C LEU A 90 -23.04 23.42 40.40
N THR A 91 -22.30 23.57 41.50
CA THR A 91 -22.83 23.32 42.84
C THR A 91 -23.99 24.26 43.15
N ALA A 92 -23.89 25.55 42.79
CA ALA A 92 -24.99 26.52 42.89
C ALA A 92 -26.20 26.17 42.02
N GLU A 93 -25.97 25.73 40.77
CA GLU A 93 -27.04 25.30 39.86
C GLU A 93 -27.81 24.09 40.41
N ASN A 94 -27.17 23.26 41.24
CA ASN A 94 -27.79 22.12 41.92
C ASN A 94 -28.36 22.46 43.31
N GLY A 95 -28.43 23.75 43.68
CA GLY A 95 -29.12 24.22 44.89
C GLY A 95 -28.26 24.28 46.15
N TYR A 96 -26.94 24.10 46.04
CA TYR A 96 -26.02 24.15 47.18
C TYR A 96 -25.28 25.49 47.24
N ASP A 97 -24.90 25.92 48.45
CA ASP A 97 -24.15 27.18 48.63
C ASP A 97 -22.68 27.02 48.20
N PRO A 98 -22.19 27.82 47.24
CA PRO A 98 -20.77 27.84 46.87
C PRO A 98 -19.82 28.12 48.03
N LEU A 99 -20.25 28.86 49.06
CA LEU A 99 -19.43 29.16 50.23
C LEU A 99 -19.18 27.95 51.14
N LEU A 100 -20.03 26.93 51.02
CA LEU A 100 -19.94 25.66 51.74
C LEU A 100 -19.34 24.54 50.87
N THR A 101 -18.97 24.85 49.63
CA THR A 101 -18.33 23.90 48.73
C THR A 101 -16.83 23.86 49.01
N THR A 102 -16.29 22.68 49.32
CA THR A 102 -14.85 22.47 49.47
C THR A 102 -14.30 21.97 48.14
N ILE A 103 -13.21 22.57 47.65
CA ILE A 103 -12.58 22.13 46.41
C ILE A 103 -11.10 21.92 46.71
N ALA A 104 -10.63 20.69 46.52
CA ALA A 104 -9.25 20.32 46.70
C ALA A 104 -8.64 19.88 45.36
N PHE A 105 -7.44 20.37 45.08
CA PHE A 105 -6.69 20.03 43.89
C PHE A 105 -5.49 19.19 44.28
N THR A 106 -5.37 17.99 43.72
CA THR A 106 -4.16 17.18 43.77
C THR A 106 -3.60 17.12 42.36
N VAL A 107 -2.48 17.81 42.13
CA VAL A 107 -1.77 17.78 40.85
C VAL A 107 -0.41 17.17 41.09
N ASP A 108 -0.20 15.94 40.63
CA ASP A 108 1.14 15.37 40.57
C ASP A 108 1.86 16.00 39.37
N ASN A 109 2.98 16.71 39.59
CA ASN A 109 3.91 17.22 38.57
C ASN A 109 3.29 17.76 37.23
N PRO A 110 2.79 19.00 37.18
CA PRO A 110 2.47 19.64 35.90
C PRO A 110 3.76 19.81 35.08
N PRO A 111 3.81 19.42 33.79
CA PRO A 111 2.69 19.21 32.86
C PRO A 111 2.23 17.75 32.63
N ASN A 112 2.84 16.75 33.27
CA ASN A 112 2.74 15.34 32.87
C ASN A 112 2.11 14.39 33.89
N GLY A 113 1.82 14.82 35.12
CA GLY A 113 1.17 13.93 36.08
C GLY A 113 -0.34 14.08 36.07
N SER A 114 -0.98 13.13 36.77
CA SER A 114 -2.42 13.06 36.94
C SER A 114 -2.93 14.33 37.63
N ILE A 115 -4.01 14.87 37.09
CA ILE A 115 -4.78 15.92 37.74
C ILE A 115 -5.97 15.22 38.37
N GLU A 116 -6.11 15.33 39.67
CA GLU A 116 -7.27 14.88 40.43
C GLU A 116 -7.90 16.12 41.11
N ILE A 117 -9.19 16.33 40.90
CA ILE A 117 -9.96 17.41 41.52
C ILE A 117 -11.06 16.77 42.35
N THR A 118 -10.99 17.02 43.65
CA THR A 118 -12.02 16.61 44.61
C THR A 118 -12.94 17.79 44.88
N VAL A 119 -14.24 17.60 44.68
CA VAL A 119 -15.28 18.57 45.03
C VAL A 119 -16.10 17.99 46.17
N GLY A 120 -16.14 18.69 47.29
CA GLY A 120 -17.01 18.46 48.43
C GLY A 120 -18.17 19.43 48.44
N VAL A 121 -19.37 18.89 48.62
CA VAL A 121 -20.63 19.65 48.76
C VAL A 121 -21.13 19.44 50.18
N LYS A 122 -21.31 20.53 50.92
CA LYS A 122 -21.87 20.51 52.27
C LYS A 122 -23.26 21.16 52.27
N ASP A 123 -24.23 20.42 52.81
CA ASP A 123 -25.59 20.86 53.09
C ASP A 123 -25.73 21.08 54.60
N GLU A 124 -25.77 22.33 55.02
CA GLU A 124 -25.96 22.72 56.42
C GLU A 124 -27.46 22.83 56.73
N ASP A 125 -27.83 22.44 57.95
CA ASP A 125 -29.22 22.56 58.44
C ASP A 125 -30.26 21.79 57.59
N VAL A 126 -29.95 20.54 57.20
CA VAL A 126 -30.88 19.71 56.42
C VAL A 126 -32.24 19.65 57.11
N GLU A 127 -33.30 19.94 56.36
CA GLU A 127 -34.64 20.07 56.91
C GLU A 127 -35.04 18.80 57.67
N THR A 128 -35.32 18.95 58.97
CA THR A 128 -35.88 17.89 59.81
C THR A 128 -37.33 18.22 60.11
N PHE A 129 -38.22 17.26 59.88
CA PHE A 129 -39.65 17.43 60.13
C PHE A 129 -39.98 17.16 61.59
N PHE A 130 -39.49 16.04 62.13
CA PHE A 130 -39.87 15.58 63.47
C PHE A 130 -38.67 15.39 64.41
N ALA A 131 -37.50 15.06 63.86
CA ALA A 131 -36.24 14.91 64.57
C ALA A 131 -35.72 16.24 65.11
N GLY A 132 -36.17 17.39 64.58
CA GLY A 132 -35.85 18.74 65.07
C GLY A 132 -36.15 18.96 66.56
N VAL A 133 -37.01 18.13 67.16
CA VAL A 133 -37.28 18.15 68.62
C VAL A 133 -36.12 17.58 69.44
N VAL A 134 -35.30 16.70 68.85
CA VAL A 134 -34.22 15.96 69.50
C VAL A 134 -32.84 16.39 69.00
N MET A 135 -32.71 16.71 67.71
CA MET A 135 -31.49 17.11 67.03
C MET A 135 -31.83 18.25 66.07
N SER A 136 -31.26 19.44 66.27
CA SER A 136 -31.58 20.61 65.44
C SER A 136 -30.60 20.85 64.30
N ASP A 137 -29.43 20.23 64.32
CA ASP A 137 -28.32 20.59 63.41
C ASP A 137 -27.77 19.28 62.81
N ILE A 138 -28.12 19.02 61.56
CA ILE A 138 -27.65 17.85 60.81
C ILE A 138 -27.03 18.35 59.52
N ASP A 139 -25.71 18.22 59.45
CA ASP A 139 -24.92 18.54 58.28
C ASP A 139 -24.69 17.26 57.47
N ILE A 140 -24.83 17.36 56.15
CA ILE A 140 -24.48 16.28 55.23
C ILE A 140 -23.38 16.78 54.31
N GLU A 141 -22.27 16.05 54.27
CA GLU A 141 -21.14 16.30 53.38
C GLU A 141 -20.97 15.14 52.40
N ARG A 142 -20.73 15.47 51.13
CA ARG A 142 -20.48 14.51 50.05
C ARG A 142 -19.30 14.98 49.24
N GLU A 143 -18.42 14.06 48.87
CA GLU A 143 -17.22 14.35 48.08
C GLU A 143 -17.21 13.48 46.84
N ALA A 144 -16.68 14.01 45.75
CA ALA A 144 -16.41 13.27 44.53
C ALA A 144 -15.06 13.70 43.97
N THR A 145 -14.27 12.74 43.48
CA THR A 145 -12.99 13.00 42.83
C THR A 145 -13.08 12.62 41.37
N ALA A 146 -12.75 13.56 40.50
CA ALA A 146 -12.56 13.28 39.08
C ALA A 146 -11.08 13.45 38.74
N GLY A 147 -10.59 12.68 37.78
CA GLY A 147 -9.21 12.80 37.32
C GLY A 147 -9.08 12.74 35.81
N VAL A 148 -8.01 13.36 35.30
CA VAL A 148 -7.54 13.08 33.93
C VAL A 148 -6.57 11.91 34.02
N ASN A 149 -7.06 10.72 33.69
CA ASN A 149 -6.16 9.61 33.39
C ASN A 149 -5.62 9.80 31.97
N ASP A 150 -4.50 10.50 31.91
CA ASP A 150 -3.87 10.83 30.64
C ASP A 150 -3.35 9.57 29.93
N CYS A 151 -3.97 9.22 28.81
CA CYS A 151 -3.25 8.56 27.72
C CYS A 151 -2.50 9.62 26.88
N ARG A 152 -1.74 10.53 27.54
CA ARG A 152 -1.00 11.64 26.91
C ARG A 152 0.27 11.24 26.18
N ALA A 153 0.54 9.95 25.98
CA ALA A 153 1.57 9.61 25.02
C ALA A 153 1.07 10.09 23.64
N THR A 154 1.56 11.25 23.19
CA THR A 154 1.40 11.67 21.80
C THR A 154 2.12 10.62 20.96
N CYS A 155 1.38 9.67 20.41
CA CYS A 155 1.92 8.74 19.43
C CYS A 155 1.92 9.47 18.09
N SER A 156 2.86 10.40 17.92
CA SER A 156 3.03 11.04 16.63
C SER A 156 3.59 10.00 15.66
N LEU A 157 2.71 9.37 14.89
CA LEU A 157 3.14 8.58 13.74
C LEU A 157 3.18 9.47 12.52
N ASN A 158 4.39 9.80 12.08
CA ASN A 158 4.56 10.51 10.82
C ASN A 158 4.31 9.56 9.65
N ILE A 159 3.24 9.82 8.89
CA ILE A 159 2.97 9.15 7.61
C ILE A 159 3.39 10.13 6.51
N PRO A 160 4.63 10.03 5.97
CA PRO A 160 5.03 10.90 4.87
C PRO A 160 4.26 10.51 3.61
N ILE A 161 3.60 11.48 2.96
CA ILE A 161 3.25 11.33 1.55
C ILE A 161 4.54 11.59 0.79
N VAL A 162 5.25 10.52 0.46
CA VAL A 162 6.50 10.61 -0.27
C VAL A 162 6.28 11.26 -1.64
N SER A 163 7.25 12.06 -2.06
CA SER A 163 7.36 12.45 -3.46
C SER A 163 7.55 11.17 -4.29
N GLY A 164 6.99 11.14 -5.51
CA GLY A 164 6.99 9.93 -6.35
C GLY A 164 8.35 9.24 -6.43
N PHE A 165 8.34 7.91 -6.55
CA PHE A 165 9.52 7.05 -6.52
C PHE A 165 10.72 7.69 -7.25
N GLN A 166 11.70 8.17 -6.49
CA GLN A 166 12.92 8.72 -7.06
C GLN A 166 13.76 7.58 -7.65
N THR A 167 14.64 7.91 -8.60
CA THR A 167 15.55 6.93 -9.21
C THR A 167 16.27 6.15 -8.12
N VAL A 168 16.06 4.84 -8.07
CA VAL A 168 16.78 3.97 -7.14
C VAL A 168 18.00 3.44 -7.89
N GLY A 169 19.15 4.05 -7.58
CA GLY A 169 20.43 3.43 -7.84
C GLY A 169 20.60 2.25 -6.91
N SER A 170 20.59 1.04 -7.46
CA SER A 170 21.02 -0.16 -6.73
C SER A 170 22.53 -0.09 -6.43
N SER A 171 22.99 -0.92 -5.50
CA SER A 171 24.31 -0.86 -4.85
C SER A 171 25.54 -1.09 -5.74
N GLY A 172 25.39 -1.17 -7.06
CA GLY A 172 26.47 -1.20 -8.06
C GLY A 172 27.01 -2.59 -8.38
N THR A 173 26.21 -3.66 -8.31
CA THR A 173 26.69 -5.06 -8.31
C THR A 173 25.92 -6.08 -9.17
N GLY A 174 25.04 -5.67 -10.08
CA GLY A 174 24.00 -6.55 -10.65
C GLY A 174 23.73 -6.40 -12.14
N GLY A 175 24.46 -5.53 -12.83
CA GLY A 175 24.32 -5.36 -14.28
C GLY A 175 22.87 -5.06 -14.71
N ASP A 176 22.54 -5.43 -15.95
CA ASP A 176 21.25 -5.12 -16.56
C ASP A 176 20.19 -6.09 -16.07
N GLY A 177 18.96 -5.63 -15.88
CA GLY A 177 17.85 -6.52 -15.57
C GLY A 177 16.70 -6.46 -16.55
N TRP A 178 15.78 -7.38 -16.29
CA TRP A 178 14.69 -7.72 -17.18
C TRP A 178 13.43 -6.88 -16.93
N ARG A 179 12.30 -7.26 -17.55
CA ARG A 179 11.02 -6.57 -17.34
C ARG A 179 10.63 -6.61 -15.86
N PRO A 180 10.52 -5.45 -15.18
CA PRO A 180 9.99 -5.44 -13.83
C PRO A 180 8.55 -5.96 -13.81
N THR A 181 8.13 -6.49 -12.67
CA THR A 181 6.73 -6.85 -12.42
C THR A 181 6.21 -6.14 -11.18
N LEU A 182 4.92 -5.85 -11.16
CA LEU A 182 4.27 -5.15 -10.06
C LEU A 182 3.50 -6.15 -9.22
N ALA A 183 3.75 -6.12 -7.91
CA ALA A 183 2.97 -6.85 -6.94
C ALA A 183 1.84 -5.99 -6.36
N ASP A 184 0.78 -6.65 -5.88
CA ASP A 184 -0.39 -5.98 -5.30
C ASP A 184 -0.05 -5.21 -4.02
N ASN A 185 1.01 -5.63 -3.32
CA ASN A 185 1.50 -5.02 -2.10
C ASN A 185 2.36 -3.76 -2.33
N GLY A 186 2.37 -3.21 -3.54
CA GLY A 186 3.07 -1.96 -3.86
C GLY A 186 4.53 -2.14 -4.28
N TYR A 187 5.11 -3.32 -4.16
CA TYR A 187 6.49 -3.56 -4.57
C TYR A 187 6.61 -3.75 -6.09
N VAL A 188 7.76 -3.32 -6.62
CA VAL A 188 8.20 -3.60 -7.98
C VAL A 188 9.34 -4.61 -7.89
N PHE A 189 9.16 -5.77 -8.49
CA PHE A 189 10.14 -6.85 -8.50
C PHE A 189 10.89 -6.88 -9.80
N ASN A 190 12.18 -7.22 -9.72
CA ASN A 190 13.06 -7.32 -10.87
C ASN A 190 14.08 -8.45 -10.73
N LEU A 191 14.70 -8.81 -11.84
CA LEU A 191 15.67 -9.86 -11.98
C LEU A 191 16.84 -9.38 -12.84
N TYR A 192 18.02 -9.37 -12.23
CA TYR A 192 19.29 -9.00 -12.84
C TYR A 192 19.96 -10.17 -13.54
N HIS A 193 20.65 -9.93 -14.67
CA HIS A 193 21.04 -11.01 -15.59
C HIS A 193 22.51 -11.05 -16.05
N HIS A 194 23.32 -10.03 -15.74
CA HIS A 194 24.71 -9.95 -16.23
C HIS A 194 25.79 -10.34 -15.21
N ASP A 195 25.47 -10.46 -13.93
CA ASP A 195 26.43 -10.85 -12.90
C ASP A 195 26.28 -12.30 -12.44
N ASP A 196 27.39 -12.86 -11.92
CA ASP A 196 27.47 -14.23 -11.38
C ASP A 196 26.44 -14.50 -10.26
N GLY A 197 25.77 -13.46 -9.74
CA GLY A 197 24.79 -13.53 -8.65
C GLY A 197 23.30 -13.60 -9.04
N ASN A 198 22.91 -13.45 -10.32
CA ASN A 198 21.49 -13.48 -10.80
C ASN A 198 20.49 -13.00 -9.74
N MET A 199 20.55 -11.70 -9.45
CA MET A 199 19.95 -11.16 -8.24
C MET A 199 18.48 -10.85 -8.47
N PHE A 200 17.62 -11.47 -7.65
CA PHE A 200 16.24 -11.04 -7.53
C PHE A 200 16.20 -9.81 -6.62
N TYR A 201 15.60 -8.73 -7.09
CA TYR A 201 15.55 -7.45 -6.40
C TYR A 201 14.11 -6.95 -6.32
N CYS A 202 13.79 -6.16 -5.31
CA CYS A 202 12.55 -5.40 -5.31
C CYS A 202 12.73 -4.04 -4.66
N PHE A 203 11.85 -3.12 -5.00
CA PHE A 203 11.77 -1.81 -4.37
C PHE A 203 10.31 -1.47 -4.08
N ASP A 204 10.08 -0.73 -3.01
CA ASP A 204 8.76 -0.23 -2.65
C ASP A 204 8.46 1.00 -3.50
N ARG A 205 7.32 1.01 -4.22
CA ARG A 205 6.91 2.19 -5.01
C ARG A 205 6.59 3.41 -4.15
N THR A 206 6.36 3.20 -2.85
CA THR A 206 5.91 4.21 -1.89
C THR A 206 7.02 4.71 -0.97
N LEU A 207 8.28 4.33 -1.19
CA LEU A 207 9.39 4.79 -0.35
C LEU A 207 10.46 5.45 -1.21
N GLU A 208 10.95 6.63 -0.77
CA GLU A 208 12.04 7.35 -1.45
C GLU A 208 13.40 6.64 -1.33
N THR A 209 13.53 5.74 -0.36
CA THR A 209 14.74 4.94 -0.17
C THR A 209 14.49 3.51 -0.58
N PRO A 210 15.47 2.83 -1.22
CA PRO A 210 15.43 1.40 -1.45
C PRO A 210 15.50 0.67 -0.11
N LEU A 211 14.38 0.63 0.60
CA LEU A 211 14.19 -0.35 1.65
C LEU A 211 14.11 -1.70 0.95
N ALA A 212 15.11 -2.54 1.24
CA ALA A 212 15.09 -3.94 0.88
C ALA A 212 13.74 -4.53 1.27
N CYS A 213 13.18 -5.39 0.42
CA CYS A 213 11.94 -6.09 0.66
C CYS A 213 11.89 -6.68 2.09
N PRO A 214 10.70 -6.91 2.66
CA PRO A 214 10.55 -7.35 4.05
C PRO A 214 11.52 -8.48 4.44
N GLU A 215 12.37 -8.21 5.44
CA GLU A 215 13.19 -9.12 6.27
C GLU A 215 14.08 -10.23 5.62
N ALA A 216 14.30 -10.24 4.31
CA ALA A 216 15.39 -11.02 3.71
C ALA A 216 16.55 -10.12 3.29
N SER A 217 17.79 -10.55 3.54
CA SER A 217 19.00 -9.88 3.04
C SER A 217 19.01 -9.94 1.50
N TYR A 218 18.52 -8.89 0.86
CA TYR A 218 18.64 -8.68 -0.57
C TYR A 218 20.03 -8.16 -0.93
N PRO A 219 20.60 -8.52 -2.09
CA PRO A 219 20.06 -9.43 -3.11
C PRO A 219 19.95 -10.87 -2.61
N VAL A 220 18.85 -11.54 -2.91
CA VAL A 220 18.71 -12.97 -2.60
C VAL A 220 19.18 -13.73 -3.82
N GLU A 221 20.02 -14.76 -3.63
CA GLU A 221 20.15 -15.83 -4.60
C GLU A 221 18.97 -16.78 -4.37
N PRO A 222 17.83 -16.61 -5.09
CA PRO A 222 16.64 -17.38 -4.80
C PRO A 222 16.88 -18.87 -5.07
N TYR A 223 17.91 -19.23 -5.84
CA TYR A 223 18.25 -20.62 -6.13
C TYR A 223 19.75 -20.78 -6.38
N THR A 224 20.45 -21.46 -5.48
CA THR A 224 21.90 -21.69 -5.61
C THR A 224 22.20 -22.49 -6.89
N ASN A 225 23.17 -22.03 -7.68
CA ASN A 225 23.59 -22.62 -8.96
C ASN A 225 22.58 -22.56 -10.11
N MET A 226 21.50 -21.78 -10.02
CA MET A 226 20.63 -21.48 -11.17
C MET A 226 20.83 -20.04 -11.62
N ARG A 227 21.04 -19.86 -12.93
CA ARG A 227 21.10 -18.57 -13.58
C ARG A 227 19.69 -18.16 -14.04
N THR A 228 19.44 -16.88 -14.20
CA THR A 228 18.19 -16.34 -14.77
C THR A 228 18.48 -15.57 -16.06
N ASN A 229 19.68 -15.80 -16.59
CA ASN A 229 20.35 -14.95 -17.57
C ASN A 229 19.78 -14.99 -18.99
N TYR A 230 18.69 -15.73 -19.24
CA TYR A 230 18.08 -15.81 -20.57
C TYR A 230 16.57 -15.53 -20.60
N THR A 231 15.91 -15.25 -19.47
CA THR A 231 14.44 -15.08 -19.44
C THR A 231 14.01 -13.69 -19.00
N PRO A 232 13.43 -12.89 -19.90
CA PRO A 232 13.16 -11.49 -19.67
C PRO A 232 11.89 -11.16 -18.86
N LYS A 233 11.28 -12.10 -18.14
CA LYS A 233 9.96 -11.87 -17.52
C LYS A 233 9.81 -12.36 -16.10
N LEU A 234 9.05 -11.58 -15.34
CA LEU A 234 8.48 -11.92 -14.06
C LEU A 234 6.97 -11.73 -14.14
N VAL A 235 6.22 -12.58 -13.46
CA VAL A 235 4.75 -12.48 -13.43
C VAL A 235 4.24 -12.59 -11.99
N HIS A 236 3.26 -11.77 -11.65
CA HIS A 236 2.66 -11.72 -10.33
C HIS A 236 1.27 -12.38 -10.30
N ALA A 237 1.03 -13.30 -9.36
CA ALA A 237 -0.31 -13.81 -9.01
C ALA A 237 -0.38 -14.26 -7.55
N ASN A 238 -1.52 -14.05 -6.90
CA ASN A 238 -1.79 -14.47 -5.52
C ASN A 238 -0.63 -14.13 -4.58
N ASN A 239 -0.14 -12.89 -4.64
CA ASN A 239 0.96 -12.39 -3.80
C ASN A 239 2.29 -13.15 -3.99
N ARG A 240 2.46 -13.78 -5.15
CA ARG A 240 3.66 -14.52 -5.55
C ARG A 240 4.21 -14.01 -6.86
N ILE A 241 5.53 -13.97 -6.95
CA ILE A 241 6.28 -13.62 -8.14
C ILE A 241 6.88 -14.90 -8.71
N TYR A 242 6.52 -15.21 -9.94
CA TYR A 242 7.05 -16.35 -10.66
C TYR A 242 8.03 -15.88 -11.73
N PHE A 243 9.11 -16.63 -11.91
CA PHE A 243 10.16 -16.36 -12.88
C PHE A 243 10.82 -17.66 -13.31
N VAL A 244 11.40 -17.71 -14.51
CA VAL A 244 12.14 -18.90 -14.95
C VAL A 244 13.51 -18.93 -14.27
N VAL A 245 13.93 -20.14 -13.89
CA VAL A 245 15.25 -20.43 -13.32
C VAL A 245 15.94 -21.47 -14.18
N GLN A 246 17.20 -21.27 -14.55
CA GLN A 246 17.89 -22.15 -15.50
C GLN A 246 19.41 -22.18 -15.29
N ASN A 247 20.03 -23.35 -15.40
CA ASN A 247 21.49 -23.46 -15.49
C ASN A 247 21.86 -24.19 -16.80
N ALA A 248 23.10 -24.65 -16.92
CA ALA A 248 23.53 -25.36 -18.12
C ALA A 248 22.74 -26.65 -18.38
N THR A 249 22.21 -27.28 -17.32
CA THR A 249 21.61 -28.61 -17.33
C THR A 249 20.14 -28.66 -16.93
N ASP A 250 19.67 -27.69 -16.15
CA ASP A 250 18.37 -27.69 -15.50
C ASP A 250 17.60 -26.42 -15.87
N VAL A 251 16.29 -26.55 -16.03
CA VAL A 251 15.37 -25.42 -16.21
C VAL A 251 14.12 -25.66 -15.38
N GLY A 252 13.53 -24.59 -14.86
CA GLY A 252 12.34 -24.66 -14.03
C GLY A 252 11.67 -23.31 -13.81
N LEU A 253 10.71 -23.32 -12.89
CA LEU A 253 9.95 -22.16 -12.47
C LEU A 253 10.29 -21.85 -11.01
N GLY A 254 10.88 -20.69 -10.77
CA GLY A 254 11.06 -20.10 -9.45
C GLY A 254 9.79 -19.39 -8.98
N CYS A 255 9.66 -19.25 -7.67
CA CYS A 255 8.54 -18.60 -7.01
C CYS A 255 9.01 -17.86 -5.75
N TRP A 256 8.56 -16.62 -5.59
CA TRP A 256 8.83 -15.76 -4.45
C TRP A 256 7.54 -15.24 -3.83
N GLU A 257 7.38 -15.33 -2.51
CA GLU A 257 6.24 -14.78 -1.76
C GLU A 257 6.51 -13.30 -1.45
N ALA A 258 5.77 -12.40 -2.10
CA ALA A 258 6.06 -10.97 -2.12
C ALA A 258 5.87 -10.31 -0.74
N GLU A 259 4.82 -10.67 0.02
CA GLU A 259 4.63 -10.16 1.39
C GLU A 259 5.60 -10.76 2.41
N LEU A 260 5.90 -12.04 2.28
CA LEU A 260 6.72 -12.76 3.27
C LEU A 260 8.23 -12.61 3.02
N GLY A 261 8.62 -12.04 1.88
CA GLY A 261 10.03 -11.83 1.54
C GLY A 261 10.82 -13.13 1.49
N GLN A 262 10.21 -14.23 1.05
CA GLN A 262 10.85 -15.55 1.04
C GLN A 262 10.51 -16.35 -0.22
N LYS A 263 11.28 -17.41 -0.46
CA LYS A 263 10.96 -18.40 -1.50
C LYS A 263 9.62 -19.08 -1.15
N CYS A 264 8.78 -19.33 -2.14
CA CYS A 264 7.51 -20.03 -1.91
C CYS A 264 7.73 -21.40 -1.28
N SER A 265 6.86 -21.77 -0.33
CA SER A 265 6.86 -23.11 0.25
C SER A 265 6.36 -24.15 -0.78
N GLY A 266 7.16 -25.20 -1.03
CA GLY A 266 6.87 -26.25 -2.02
C GLY A 266 8.09 -26.59 -2.88
N GLU A 267 8.09 -27.75 -3.55
CA GLU A 267 9.14 -28.14 -4.51
C GLU A 267 9.06 -27.32 -5.81
N PHE A 268 9.28 -26.01 -5.74
CA PHE A 268 9.54 -25.18 -6.92
C PHE A 268 11.03 -25.28 -7.29
N VAL A 269 11.51 -26.50 -7.55
CA VAL A 269 12.90 -26.76 -7.94
C VAL A 269 12.99 -27.96 -8.90
N SER A 270 13.21 -27.67 -10.18
CA SER A 270 13.95 -28.44 -11.20
C SER A 270 13.54 -29.86 -11.62
N SER A 271 12.85 -30.68 -10.83
CA SER A 271 12.93 -32.14 -11.08
C SER A 271 11.98 -32.69 -12.15
N ALA A 272 10.83 -32.04 -12.40
CA ALA A 272 9.76 -32.61 -13.23
C ALA A 272 9.63 -31.99 -14.64
N VAL A 273 10.09 -30.75 -14.86
CA VAL A 273 10.08 -30.16 -16.21
C VAL A 273 11.30 -30.57 -17.02
N GLY A 274 12.35 -31.09 -16.36
CA GLY A 274 13.49 -31.67 -17.04
C GLY A 274 14.58 -32.21 -16.14
N LYS A 275 14.40 -33.36 -15.50
CA LYS A 275 15.53 -34.31 -15.46
C LYS A 275 15.82 -34.65 -16.92
N LYS A 276 16.81 -33.98 -17.54
CA LYS A 276 17.12 -34.10 -18.97
C LYS A 276 15.83 -34.18 -19.82
N ILE A 277 15.24 -33.05 -20.21
CA ILE A 277 14.38 -33.10 -21.41
C ILE A 277 15.21 -33.80 -22.48
N GLU A 278 14.75 -34.99 -22.88
CA GLU A 278 15.53 -36.03 -23.54
C GLU A 278 16.48 -35.44 -24.59
N ASP A 279 17.76 -35.83 -24.48
CA ASP A 279 18.93 -35.32 -25.19
C ASP A 279 18.62 -34.57 -26.50
N PHE A 280 18.69 -33.24 -26.46
CA PHE A 280 19.21 -32.51 -27.60
C PHE A 280 20.70 -32.86 -27.68
N ASP A 281 20.98 -34.01 -28.28
CA ASP A 281 22.33 -34.53 -28.45
C ASP A 281 23.01 -33.63 -29.49
N TYR A 282 23.62 -32.56 -29.00
CA TYR A 282 24.48 -31.71 -29.80
C TYR A 282 25.55 -32.62 -30.39
N VAL A 283 25.76 -32.55 -31.71
CA VAL A 283 26.68 -33.41 -32.47
C VAL A 283 28.15 -33.34 -31.97
N ASN A 284 28.45 -32.51 -30.97
CA ASN A 284 29.76 -32.34 -30.33
C ASN A 284 29.81 -32.53 -28.78
N GLY A 285 28.83 -33.20 -28.15
CA GLY A 285 29.01 -33.77 -26.81
C GLY A 285 28.77 -32.86 -25.58
N GLY A 286 28.01 -31.76 -25.73
CA GLY A 286 27.48 -30.98 -24.61
C GLY A 286 25.94 -31.02 -24.61
N SER A 287 25.33 -31.65 -23.61
CA SER A 287 23.88 -31.56 -23.41
C SER A 287 23.53 -30.17 -22.87
N TYR A 288 22.99 -29.29 -23.71
CA TYR A 288 22.33 -28.07 -23.25
C TYR A 288 20.86 -28.36 -23.02
N GLY A 289 20.34 -28.01 -21.84
CA GLY A 289 18.90 -28.07 -21.57
C GLY A 289 18.11 -27.17 -22.51
N THR A 290 16.85 -27.51 -22.79
CA THR A 290 15.89 -26.59 -23.44
C THR A 290 15.79 -25.33 -22.57
N ARG A 291 16.03 -24.14 -23.13
CA ARG A 291 15.76 -22.89 -22.41
C ARG A 291 14.26 -22.64 -22.41
N LEU A 292 13.76 -22.10 -21.32
CA LEU A 292 12.39 -21.61 -21.21
C LEU A 292 12.41 -20.09 -21.32
N ASP A 293 11.29 -19.50 -21.70
CA ASP A 293 10.98 -18.08 -21.62
C ASP A 293 9.61 -17.91 -20.94
N GLY A 294 9.30 -16.70 -20.53
CA GLY A 294 8.23 -16.35 -19.61
C GLY A 294 8.70 -16.21 -18.17
N PRO A 295 7.79 -16.37 -17.20
CA PRO A 295 6.40 -16.86 -17.31
C PRO A 295 5.35 -15.83 -17.76
N GLU A 296 4.19 -16.34 -18.19
CA GLU A 296 2.95 -15.61 -18.44
C GLU A 296 1.81 -16.19 -17.60
N ILE A 297 0.89 -15.37 -17.13
CA ILE A 297 -0.30 -15.83 -16.40
C ILE A 297 -1.54 -15.74 -17.29
N SER A 298 -2.31 -16.81 -17.29
CA SER A 298 -3.63 -16.85 -17.91
C SER A 298 -4.72 -16.33 -16.98
N ALA A 299 -5.88 -15.98 -17.54
CA ALA A 299 -7.06 -15.58 -16.76
C ALA A 299 -7.64 -16.70 -15.85
N ASN A 300 -7.12 -17.93 -15.93
CA ASN A 300 -7.50 -19.05 -15.05
C ASN A 300 -6.41 -19.35 -14.00
N ASP A 301 -5.56 -18.37 -13.69
CA ASP A 301 -4.49 -18.50 -12.69
C ASP A 301 -3.51 -19.67 -12.99
N GLN A 302 -3.26 -19.91 -14.27
CA GLN A 302 -2.25 -20.86 -14.72
C GLN A 302 -1.05 -20.14 -15.32
N ILE A 303 0.14 -20.66 -15.03
CA ILE A 303 1.43 -20.09 -15.40
C ILE A 303 1.98 -20.83 -16.60
N PHE A 304 2.22 -20.13 -17.69
CA PHE A 304 2.73 -20.66 -18.94
C PHE A 304 4.18 -20.24 -19.15
N THR A 305 5.03 -21.19 -19.55
CA THR A 305 6.39 -20.94 -20.02
C THR A 305 6.61 -21.60 -21.36
N PHE A 306 7.52 -21.05 -22.16
CA PHE A 306 7.68 -21.40 -23.57
C PHE A 306 9.10 -21.87 -23.81
N GLY A 307 9.23 -23.11 -24.27
CA GLY A 307 10.53 -23.72 -24.51
C GLY A 307 11.01 -23.51 -25.92
N GLU A 308 12.32 -23.33 -26.04
CA GLU A 308 13.09 -23.32 -27.29
C GLU A 308 12.82 -24.53 -28.20
N ASN A 309 12.39 -25.65 -27.62
CA ASN A 309 11.96 -26.84 -28.37
C ASN A 309 10.56 -26.71 -29.03
N GLY A 310 9.99 -25.50 -29.06
CA GLY A 310 8.65 -25.23 -29.59
C GLY A 310 7.52 -25.77 -28.71
N LYS A 311 7.78 -26.11 -27.45
CA LYS A 311 6.75 -26.59 -26.51
C LYS A 311 6.30 -25.49 -25.56
N VAL A 312 5.06 -25.58 -25.13
CA VAL A 312 4.50 -24.82 -24.01
C VAL A 312 4.48 -25.72 -22.79
N TYR A 313 4.81 -25.14 -21.65
CA TYR A 313 4.73 -25.73 -20.33
C TYR A 313 3.70 -24.93 -19.54
N CYS A 314 2.98 -25.61 -18.65
CA CYS A 314 1.95 -24.98 -17.83
C CYS A 314 2.07 -25.51 -16.41
N HIS A 315 1.93 -24.61 -15.44
CA HIS A 315 1.91 -24.89 -14.02
C HIS A 315 0.70 -24.22 -13.37
N ASN A 316 0.13 -24.83 -12.35
CA ASN A 316 -0.81 -24.16 -11.46
C ASN A 316 -0.04 -23.24 -10.49
N LEU A 317 -0.72 -22.32 -9.79
CA LEU A 317 -0.07 -21.42 -8.82
C LEU A 317 0.63 -22.13 -7.65
N ASP A 318 0.26 -23.38 -7.37
CA ASP A 318 0.92 -24.23 -6.38
C ASP A 318 2.19 -24.94 -6.92
N GLY A 319 2.54 -24.70 -8.19
CA GLY A 319 3.72 -25.26 -8.86
C GLY A 319 3.51 -26.62 -9.50
N SER A 320 2.35 -27.25 -9.30
CA SER A 320 2.04 -28.52 -9.95
C SER A 320 1.90 -28.33 -11.46
N VAL A 321 2.44 -29.27 -12.25
CA VAL A 321 2.33 -29.23 -13.71
C VAL A 321 0.88 -29.42 -14.12
N CYS A 322 0.38 -28.56 -15.02
CA CYS A 322 -0.96 -28.67 -15.57
C CYS A 322 -1.14 -30.02 -16.28
N SER A 323 -2.33 -30.62 -16.16
CA SER A 323 -2.64 -31.89 -16.82
C SER A 323 -2.43 -31.80 -18.35
N GLY A 324 -1.70 -32.76 -18.91
CA GLY A 324 -1.46 -32.86 -20.36
C GLY A 324 -0.34 -31.96 -20.90
N TYR A 325 0.53 -31.41 -20.04
CA TYR A 325 1.72 -30.67 -20.44
C TYR A 325 3.00 -31.50 -20.32
N PRO A 326 4.05 -31.19 -21.11
CA PRO A 326 4.14 -30.09 -22.09
C PRO A 326 3.32 -30.33 -23.37
N LYS A 327 2.91 -29.25 -24.04
CA LYS A 327 2.19 -29.28 -25.32
C LYS A 327 3.02 -28.67 -26.43
N ASN A 328 2.77 -29.09 -27.66
CA ASN A 328 3.41 -28.52 -28.84
C ASN A 328 2.75 -27.19 -29.24
N THR A 329 3.55 -26.15 -29.48
CA THR A 329 3.08 -24.96 -30.22
C THR A 329 2.94 -25.30 -31.71
N ALA A 330 2.43 -24.36 -32.51
CA ALA A 330 2.48 -24.47 -33.97
C ALA A 330 3.92 -24.48 -34.54
N LEU A 331 4.91 -24.10 -33.73
CA LEU A 331 6.34 -24.13 -34.11
C LEU A 331 6.98 -25.50 -33.84
N ALA A 332 6.32 -26.38 -33.09
CA ALA A 332 6.84 -27.72 -32.80
C ALA A 332 6.91 -28.57 -34.08
N GLY A 333 8.12 -29.05 -34.42
CA GLY A 333 8.35 -29.97 -35.54
C GLY A 333 8.68 -29.30 -36.88
N GLY A 334 8.70 -27.96 -36.97
CA GLY A 334 9.02 -27.21 -38.19
C GLY A 334 10.50 -27.08 -38.55
N GLU A 335 11.39 -27.65 -37.72
CA GLU A 335 12.84 -27.44 -37.58
C GLU A 335 13.06 -27.12 -36.10
N ALA A 336 13.16 -28.15 -35.24
CA ALA A 336 13.84 -27.93 -33.97
C ALA A 336 15.23 -27.42 -34.38
N ILE A 337 15.50 -26.13 -34.17
CA ILE A 337 16.64 -25.44 -34.77
C ILE A 337 17.87 -26.30 -34.50
N GLN A 338 18.30 -27.03 -35.53
CA GLN A 338 19.62 -27.61 -35.53
C GLN A 338 20.48 -26.36 -35.70
N PRO A 339 21.35 -26.01 -34.74
CA PRO A 339 22.32 -24.95 -34.95
C PRO A 339 23.17 -25.41 -36.13
N ASP A 340 22.77 -24.98 -37.32
CA ASP A 340 23.36 -25.43 -38.55
C ASP A 340 24.77 -24.88 -38.57
N VAL A 341 25.72 -25.80 -38.63
CA VAL A 341 27.16 -25.60 -38.83
C VAL A 341 27.97 -25.20 -37.57
N PRO A 342 28.82 -26.11 -37.06
CA PRO A 342 29.97 -25.78 -36.23
C PRO A 342 30.91 -24.83 -37.00
N GLY A 343 30.76 -23.52 -36.84
CA GLY A 343 31.61 -22.52 -37.53
C GLY A 343 31.11 -21.08 -37.45
N ASP A 344 29.80 -20.84 -37.37
CA ASP A 344 29.26 -19.47 -37.29
C ASP A 344 29.49 -18.80 -35.92
N TYR A 345 30.06 -19.53 -34.96
CA TYR A 345 30.58 -19.00 -33.69
C TYR A 345 31.84 -18.14 -33.86
N GLU A 346 32.55 -18.21 -34.98
CA GLU A 346 33.84 -17.51 -35.16
C GLU A 346 33.73 -16.13 -35.84
N THR A 347 32.59 -15.74 -36.40
CA THR A 347 32.47 -14.46 -37.15
C THR A 347 32.26 -13.22 -36.28
N GLY A 348 32.43 -13.33 -34.95
CA GLY A 348 32.35 -12.19 -34.03
C GLY A 348 30.92 -11.79 -33.63
N LEU A 349 29.90 -12.52 -34.10
CA LEU A 349 28.61 -12.54 -33.43
C LEU A 349 28.80 -13.39 -32.17
N ALA A 350 28.84 -12.75 -31.00
CA ALA A 350 29.24 -13.39 -29.75
C ALA A 350 28.52 -14.75 -29.55
N PRO A 351 29.24 -15.81 -29.12
CA PRO A 351 28.73 -17.19 -28.92
C PRO A 351 27.50 -17.39 -28.02
N GLY A 352 26.86 -16.31 -27.53
CA GLY A 352 25.65 -16.33 -26.72
C GLY A 352 24.44 -15.61 -27.35
N ILE A 353 24.55 -15.08 -28.58
CA ILE A 353 23.49 -14.24 -29.16
C ILE A 353 22.45 -15.05 -29.96
N GLY A 354 22.79 -16.27 -30.40
CA GLY A 354 21.89 -17.17 -31.14
C GLY A 354 20.84 -17.91 -30.29
N GLY A 355 20.47 -17.36 -29.13
CA GLY A 355 19.36 -17.89 -28.34
C GLY A 355 18.03 -17.59 -29.01
N MET A 356 17.09 -18.53 -28.93
CA MET A 356 15.72 -18.26 -29.29
C MET A 356 15.16 -17.30 -28.24
N GLN A 357 14.99 -16.05 -28.63
CA GLN A 357 14.36 -15.05 -27.78
C GLN A 357 12.85 -15.12 -28.03
N PHE A 358 12.07 -15.45 -27.00
CA PHE A 358 10.63 -15.30 -27.06
C PHE A 358 10.30 -13.91 -26.60
N ASP A 359 10.07 -13.01 -27.54
CA ASP A 359 9.19 -11.93 -27.19
C ASP A 359 7.80 -12.52 -27.08
N MET A 360 7.12 -12.11 -26.04
CA MET A 360 5.77 -12.52 -25.77
C MET A 360 4.99 -11.29 -25.40
N GLU A 361 3.75 -11.22 -25.81
CA GLU A 361 2.88 -10.15 -25.36
C GLU A 361 1.50 -10.74 -25.10
N PRO A 362 1.07 -10.82 -23.83
CA PRO A 362 -0.27 -11.26 -23.52
C PRO A 362 -1.25 -10.22 -24.03
N ASN A 363 -2.40 -10.66 -24.53
CA ASN A 363 -3.48 -9.71 -24.77
C ASN A 363 -3.99 -9.15 -23.42
N LYS A 364 -4.65 -7.98 -23.43
CA LYS A 364 -5.19 -7.32 -22.21
C LYS A 364 -6.03 -8.25 -21.32
N ALA A 365 -6.68 -9.25 -21.92
CA ALA A 365 -7.52 -10.20 -21.19
C ALA A 365 -6.76 -11.40 -20.60
N GLY A 366 -5.45 -11.55 -20.83
CA GLY A 366 -4.67 -12.69 -20.36
C GLY A 366 -5.15 -14.03 -20.94
N THR A 367 -5.78 -14.02 -22.12
CA THR A 367 -6.34 -15.22 -22.75
C THR A 367 -5.42 -15.79 -23.83
N LYS A 368 -4.61 -14.93 -24.46
CA LYS A 368 -3.75 -15.29 -25.58
C LYS A 368 -2.38 -14.69 -25.38
N VAL A 369 -1.36 -15.41 -25.84
CA VAL A 369 0.01 -14.92 -25.92
C VAL A 369 0.51 -15.12 -27.34
N TYR A 370 1.09 -14.06 -27.90
CA TYR A 370 1.76 -14.10 -29.19
C TYR A 370 3.24 -14.35 -28.96
N LEU A 371 3.83 -15.26 -29.74
CA LEU A 371 5.20 -15.70 -29.57
C LEU A 371 5.96 -15.43 -30.86
N SER A 372 7.17 -14.91 -30.71
CA SER A 372 8.14 -14.78 -31.79
C SER A 372 9.30 -15.72 -31.55
N LEU A 373 9.77 -16.39 -32.59
CA LEU A 373 10.93 -17.29 -32.52
C LEU A 373 11.98 -16.88 -33.56
N THR A 374 13.20 -16.59 -33.11
CA THR A 374 14.32 -16.17 -33.97
C THR A 374 15.66 -16.52 -33.31
N PRO A 375 16.75 -16.76 -34.05
CA PRO A 375 16.86 -16.87 -35.50
C PRO A 375 16.60 -18.31 -35.96
N THR A 376 15.56 -18.50 -36.78
CA THR A 376 15.59 -19.65 -37.70
C THR A 376 16.39 -19.23 -38.93
N PRO A 377 17.04 -20.14 -39.65
CA PRO A 377 17.66 -19.86 -40.96
C PRO A 377 16.71 -19.20 -41.97
N ARG A 378 15.39 -19.19 -41.69
CA ARG A 378 14.32 -18.66 -42.53
C ARG A 378 13.73 -17.34 -42.02
N GLY A 379 14.27 -16.76 -40.95
CA GLY A 379 13.81 -15.51 -40.33
C GLY A 379 13.06 -15.72 -39.00
N THR A 380 12.38 -14.68 -38.53
CA THR A 380 11.46 -14.73 -37.39
C THR A 380 10.20 -15.51 -37.74
N SER A 381 9.70 -16.37 -36.84
CA SER A 381 8.39 -17.04 -36.97
C SER A 381 7.43 -16.56 -35.89
N LEU A 382 6.16 -16.28 -36.26
CA LEU A 382 5.14 -15.84 -35.31
C LEU A 382 4.04 -16.87 -35.13
N THR A 383 3.71 -17.16 -33.87
CA THR A 383 2.57 -18.00 -33.50
C THR A 383 1.74 -17.36 -32.40
N CYS A 384 0.53 -17.85 -32.20
CA CYS A 384 -0.35 -17.46 -31.11
C CYS A 384 -0.75 -18.71 -30.33
N TRP A 385 -0.72 -18.61 -29.00
CA TRP A 385 -1.18 -19.64 -28.08
C TRP A 385 -2.36 -19.14 -27.26
N ASP A 386 -3.45 -19.92 -27.25
CA ASP A 386 -4.64 -19.67 -26.45
C ASP A 386 -4.45 -20.34 -25.08
N MET A 387 -4.22 -19.52 -24.06
CA MET A 387 -3.94 -19.97 -22.70
C MET A 387 -5.20 -20.49 -21.97
N ILE A 388 -6.40 -20.17 -22.46
CA ILE A 388 -7.66 -20.66 -21.88
C ILE A 388 -8.03 -22.01 -22.47
N ASN A 389 -7.93 -22.14 -23.78
CA ASN A 389 -8.26 -23.38 -24.50
C ASN A 389 -7.07 -24.35 -24.62
N HIS A 390 -5.89 -23.94 -24.18
CA HIS A 390 -4.68 -24.76 -24.12
C HIS A 390 -4.28 -25.35 -25.49
N GLN A 391 -4.32 -24.51 -26.52
CA GLN A 391 -4.06 -24.88 -27.91
C GLN A 391 -3.51 -23.69 -28.69
N THR A 392 -2.94 -23.93 -29.88
CA THR A 392 -2.66 -22.86 -30.84
C THR A 392 -3.95 -22.11 -31.16
N CYS A 393 -3.88 -20.78 -31.23
CA CYS A 393 -5.03 -19.94 -31.56
C CYS A 393 -5.64 -20.36 -32.90
N SER A 394 -6.89 -20.82 -32.88
CA SER A 394 -7.59 -21.32 -34.08
C SER A 394 -7.92 -20.24 -35.09
N ASP A 395 -7.99 -18.99 -34.63
CA ASP A 395 -8.16 -17.78 -35.45
C ASP A 395 -6.83 -17.22 -35.98
N TRP A 396 -5.70 -17.83 -35.62
CA TRP A 396 -4.38 -17.40 -36.07
C TRP A 396 -3.73 -18.46 -36.96
N THR A 397 -3.57 -18.16 -38.25
CA THR A 397 -2.71 -18.99 -39.09
C THR A 397 -1.27 -18.62 -38.77
N ALA A 398 -0.45 -19.58 -38.31
CA ALA A 398 0.97 -19.34 -38.09
C ALA A 398 1.59 -18.71 -39.34
N VAL A 399 2.28 -17.59 -39.15
CA VAL A 399 2.86 -16.84 -40.26
C VAL A 399 4.35 -17.00 -40.18
N THR A 400 4.95 -17.40 -41.30
CA THR A 400 6.38 -17.21 -41.53
C THR A 400 6.52 -15.87 -42.22
N PRO A 401 6.92 -14.79 -41.51
CA PRO A 401 7.35 -13.57 -42.15
C PRO A 401 8.29 -13.85 -43.33
N PRO A 402 8.29 -13.00 -44.36
CA PRO A 402 9.31 -13.08 -45.40
C PRO A 402 10.70 -13.11 -44.77
N SER A 403 11.62 -13.88 -45.38
CA SER A 403 12.97 -14.20 -44.87
C SER A 403 13.91 -13.00 -44.61
N THR A 404 13.40 -11.77 -44.76
CA THR A 404 14.12 -10.51 -44.60
C THR A 404 14.17 -10.02 -43.15
N ILE A 405 13.40 -10.62 -42.23
CA ILE A 405 13.50 -10.29 -40.80
C ILE A 405 14.59 -11.17 -40.18
N ALA A 406 15.85 -10.75 -40.35
CA ALA A 406 16.99 -11.30 -39.62
C ALA A 406 17.23 -10.42 -38.38
N GLY A 407 17.25 -10.99 -37.18
CA GLY A 407 17.13 -10.15 -35.98
C GLY A 407 17.12 -10.88 -34.67
N ARG A 408 17.44 -10.17 -33.57
CA ARG A 408 16.62 -10.36 -32.37
C ARG A 408 15.26 -9.75 -32.67
N PRO A 409 14.16 -10.51 -32.57
CA PRO A 409 12.86 -9.99 -32.81
C PRO A 409 12.52 -9.02 -31.68
N PHE A 410 11.52 -8.18 -31.93
CA PHE A 410 10.80 -7.47 -30.89
C PHE A 410 9.31 -7.54 -31.24
N LEU A 411 8.47 -7.93 -30.28
CA LEU A 411 7.01 -7.98 -30.45
C LEU A 411 6.31 -6.84 -29.72
N PHE A 412 5.29 -6.30 -30.38
CA PHE A 412 4.34 -5.37 -29.77
C PHE A 412 2.94 -5.52 -30.37
N LEU A 413 1.94 -5.18 -29.57
CA LEU A 413 0.54 -5.18 -30.01
C LEU A 413 0.19 -3.85 -30.70
N THR A 414 -0.70 -3.95 -31.67
CA THR A 414 -1.36 -2.80 -32.30
C THR A 414 -2.77 -2.66 -31.77
N TYR A 415 -3.26 -1.43 -31.69
CA TYR A 415 -4.58 -1.11 -31.12
C TYR A 415 -5.43 -0.34 -32.13
N ASP A 416 -6.74 -0.54 -32.08
CA ASP A 416 -7.71 0.22 -32.90
C ASP A 416 -7.79 1.68 -32.45
N ASN A 417 -8.06 2.56 -33.40
CA ASN A 417 -8.22 4.01 -33.22
C ASN A 417 -9.68 4.43 -32.95
N VAL A 418 -10.52 3.52 -32.44
CA VAL A 418 -11.92 3.85 -32.14
C VAL A 418 -12.01 4.31 -30.70
N ALA A 419 -12.25 5.61 -30.50
CA ALA A 419 -12.41 6.26 -29.19
C ALA A 419 -13.28 5.42 -28.25
N GLY A 420 -12.67 4.90 -27.17
CA GLY A 420 -13.33 4.12 -26.12
C GLY A 420 -13.43 2.61 -26.37
N ASN A 421 -12.96 2.09 -27.51
CA ASN A 421 -12.86 0.64 -27.76
C ASN A 421 -11.45 0.28 -28.23
N HIS A 422 -10.52 0.22 -27.28
CA HIS A 422 -9.09 -0.03 -27.47
C HIS A 422 -8.79 -1.52 -27.70
N SER A 423 -9.47 -2.12 -28.67
CA SER A 423 -9.28 -3.52 -29.01
C SER A 423 -7.96 -3.73 -29.73
N ILE A 424 -7.24 -4.79 -29.36
CA ILE A 424 -6.03 -5.19 -30.08
C ILE A 424 -6.41 -5.52 -31.53
N THR A 425 -5.75 -4.91 -32.49
CA THR A 425 -5.99 -5.11 -33.93
C THR A 425 -5.04 -6.11 -34.56
N GLY A 426 -3.91 -6.38 -33.91
CA GLY A 426 -2.83 -7.18 -34.45
C GLY A 426 -1.57 -7.17 -33.60
N VAL A 427 -0.54 -7.84 -34.10
CA VAL A 427 0.81 -7.90 -33.52
C VAL A 427 1.82 -7.57 -34.61
N CYS A 428 2.86 -6.84 -34.24
CA CYS A 428 3.98 -6.55 -35.12
C CYS A 428 5.25 -7.18 -34.57
N ALA A 429 6.08 -7.66 -35.47
CA ALA A 429 7.43 -8.12 -35.21
C ALA A 429 8.43 -7.27 -35.99
N ARG A 430 9.51 -6.87 -35.34
CA ARG A 430 10.70 -6.28 -35.98
C ARG A 430 11.86 -7.25 -35.82
N GLY A 431 12.78 -7.33 -36.77
CA GLY A 431 14.08 -7.98 -36.60
C GLY A 431 15.22 -7.04 -36.97
N GLY A 432 16.32 -7.05 -36.22
CA GLY A 432 17.45 -6.15 -36.45
C GLY A 432 18.82 -6.83 -36.40
N LEU A 433 19.29 -7.39 -37.51
CA LEU A 433 20.69 -7.84 -37.65
C LEU A 433 21.45 -7.16 -38.79
N LYS A 434 20.79 -6.47 -39.73
CA LYS A 434 21.49 -5.67 -40.73
C LYS A 434 20.91 -4.26 -40.74
N ALA A 435 21.79 -3.26 -40.69
CA ALA A 435 21.46 -1.84 -40.76
C ALA A 435 20.68 -1.43 -42.04
N ASP A 436 20.49 -2.37 -42.97
CA ASP A 436 19.79 -2.18 -44.24
C ASP A 436 18.46 -2.97 -44.33
N ASP A 437 18.14 -3.86 -43.37
CA ASP A 437 16.97 -4.75 -43.38
C ASP A 437 16.04 -4.53 -42.15
N ASP A 438 15.70 -3.27 -41.84
CA ASP A 438 14.79 -2.90 -40.74
C ASP A 438 13.30 -3.13 -41.07
N GLY A 439 12.97 -4.40 -41.35
CA GLY A 439 11.60 -4.82 -41.61
C GLY A 439 10.78 -4.91 -40.33
N ILE A 440 9.75 -4.06 -40.19
CA ILE A 440 8.59 -4.37 -39.35
C ILE A 440 7.60 -5.16 -40.20
N ALA A 441 7.20 -6.34 -39.73
CA ALA A 441 6.03 -7.04 -40.24
C ALA A 441 4.90 -7.01 -39.20
N CYS A 442 3.78 -6.45 -39.61
CA CYS A 442 2.56 -6.41 -38.81
C CYS A 442 1.56 -7.43 -39.33
N PHE A 443 0.82 -8.03 -38.41
CA PHE A 443 -0.17 -9.04 -38.68
C PHE A 443 -1.44 -8.69 -37.92
N THR A 444 -2.58 -8.70 -38.61
CA THR A 444 -3.90 -8.57 -37.97
C THR A 444 -4.15 -9.72 -37.01
N ARG A 445 -5.19 -9.63 -36.16
CA ARG A 445 -5.63 -10.72 -35.28
C ARG A 445 -5.91 -12.06 -35.97
N SER A 446 -6.18 -12.06 -37.28
CA SER A 446 -6.38 -13.29 -38.05
C SER A 446 -5.10 -13.85 -38.68
N GLY A 447 -3.94 -13.25 -38.38
CA GLY A 447 -2.65 -13.57 -39.00
C GLY A 447 -2.47 -13.00 -40.42
N ALA A 448 -3.41 -12.21 -40.94
CA ALA A 448 -3.24 -11.60 -42.27
C ALA A 448 -2.21 -10.47 -42.21
N SER A 449 -1.27 -10.42 -43.16
CA SER A 449 -0.25 -9.36 -43.22
C SER A 449 -0.93 -8.00 -43.39
N ASN A 450 -0.73 -7.14 -42.40
CA ASN A 450 -1.06 -5.74 -42.49
C ASN A 450 0.26 -5.03 -42.84
N GLY A 451 0.26 -3.99 -43.68
CA GLY A 451 1.49 -3.20 -43.89
C GLY A 451 2.05 -2.64 -42.58
N SER A 452 3.12 -1.84 -42.63
CA SER A 452 3.56 -1.06 -41.46
C SER A 452 2.35 -0.33 -40.89
N ALA A 453 1.91 -0.67 -39.69
CA ALA A 453 0.60 -0.31 -39.12
C ALA A 453 0.49 1.19 -38.78
N GLY A 454 0.64 2.07 -39.78
CA GLY A 454 0.82 3.50 -39.59
C GLY A 454 2.22 3.90 -39.09
N LEU A 455 2.98 2.96 -38.52
CA LEU A 455 4.33 3.21 -38.00
C LEU A 455 5.31 3.61 -39.12
N PRO A 456 5.95 4.79 -39.04
CA PRO A 456 6.95 5.20 -40.01
C PRO A 456 8.14 4.23 -39.95
N THR A 457 8.47 3.56 -41.05
CA THR A 457 9.64 2.67 -41.14
C THR A 457 10.93 3.38 -40.70
N ALA A 458 11.05 4.68 -40.99
CA ALA A 458 12.18 5.52 -40.59
C ALA A 458 12.45 5.56 -39.07
N TRP A 459 11.47 5.27 -38.23
CA TRP A 459 11.64 5.29 -36.77
C TRP A 459 12.41 4.10 -36.24
N PHE A 460 12.38 3.01 -36.99
CA PHE A 460 12.99 1.77 -36.58
C PHE A 460 14.36 1.61 -37.24
N ASN A 461 14.78 2.54 -38.10
CA ASN A 461 16.09 2.45 -38.75
C ASN A 461 17.28 2.79 -37.83
N ASP A 462 17.03 3.40 -36.66
CA ASP A 462 18.07 3.68 -35.66
C ASP A 462 18.22 2.46 -34.74
N GLY A 463 19.24 1.64 -35.03
CA GLY A 463 19.40 0.26 -34.56
C GLY A 463 19.23 -0.01 -33.06
N GLY A 464 18.94 -1.30 -32.78
CA GLY A 464 18.86 -1.92 -31.47
C GLY A 464 17.62 -1.53 -30.67
N MET A 465 16.52 -2.26 -30.83
CA MET A 465 15.43 -2.19 -29.85
C MET A 465 15.58 -3.32 -28.85
N SER A 466 15.33 -3.01 -27.59
CA SER A 466 15.25 -4.02 -26.55
C SER A 466 13.85 -4.63 -26.51
N GLN A 467 13.65 -5.56 -25.57
CA GLN A 467 12.85 -6.76 -25.81
C GLN A 467 11.36 -6.58 -25.50
N GLN A 468 10.96 -5.64 -24.62
CA GLN A 468 9.56 -5.57 -24.17
C GLN A 468 9.03 -4.15 -24.00
N SER A 469 8.06 -3.76 -24.83
CA SER A 469 7.32 -2.50 -24.63
C SER A 469 6.34 -2.61 -23.47
N ALA A 470 5.98 -1.46 -22.92
CA ALA A 470 4.78 -1.33 -22.11
C ALA A 470 3.77 -0.46 -22.84
N THR A 471 2.49 -0.81 -22.71
CA THR A 471 1.39 0.02 -23.23
C THR A 471 0.52 0.45 -22.07
N GLY A 472 0.24 1.76 -22.00
CA GLY A 472 -0.62 2.34 -20.99
C GLY A 472 -1.73 3.22 -21.59
N GLU A 473 -2.79 3.39 -20.83
CA GLU A 473 -3.88 4.32 -21.15
C GLU A 473 -3.66 5.62 -20.39
N THR A 474 -3.47 6.72 -21.10
CA THR A 474 -3.29 8.05 -20.52
C THR A 474 -4.62 8.67 -20.08
N THR A 475 -4.53 9.67 -19.21
CA THR A 475 -5.67 10.43 -18.65
C THR A 475 -6.53 11.15 -19.70
N ASP A 476 -5.97 11.41 -20.89
CA ASP A 476 -6.68 11.93 -22.07
C ASP A 476 -7.40 10.82 -22.88
N GLY A 477 -7.33 9.56 -22.44
CA GLY A 477 -7.91 8.39 -23.10
C GLY A 477 -7.08 7.84 -24.26
N HIS A 478 -5.85 8.32 -24.44
CA HIS A 478 -4.96 7.80 -25.48
C HIS A 478 -4.31 6.48 -25.03
N PHE A 479 -4.06 5.58 -25.98
CA PHE A 479 -3.26 4.38 -25.76
C PHE A 479 -1.87 4.63 -26.29
N ARG A 480 -0.88 4.60 -25.40
CA ARG A 480 0.52 4.88 -25.74
C ARG A 480 1.38 3.66 -25.48
N THR A 481 2.13 3.22 -26.49
CA THR A 481 3.14 2.17 -26.33
C THR A 481 4.53 2.80 -26.27
N PHE A 482 5.26 2.41 -25.23
CA PHE A 482 6.61 2.88 -24.95
C PHE A 482 7.58 1.75 -25.26
N PHE A 483 8.52 2.03 -26.15
CA PHE A 483 9.51 1.09 -26.63
C PHE A 483 10.84 1.42 -25.98
N PRO A 484 11.43 0.46 -25.25
CA PRO A 484 12.78 0.63 -24.76
C PRO A 484 13.74 0.55 -25.96
N HIS A 485 14.65 1.52 -26.06
CA HIS A 485 15.56 1.66 -27.20
C HIS A 485 16.99 1.54 -26.71
N ARG A 486 17.76 0.70 -27.40
CA ARG A 486 19.17 0.45 -27.13
C ARG A 486 19.96 0.86 -28.35
N HIS A 487 20.50 2.08 -28.35
CA HIS A 487 21.35 2.49 -29.46
C HIS A 487 22.56 1.53 -29.59
N GLY A 488 22.81 1.07 -30.82
CA GLY A 488 23.74 -0.02 -31.11
C GLY A 488 25.14 0.17 -30.52
N TYR A 489 25.79 -0.97 -30.24
CA TYR A 489 27.08 -1.23 -29.57
C TYR A 489 28.33 -0.42 -30.00
N SER A 490 28.22 0.63 -30.80
CA SER A 490 29.36 1.50 -31.04
C SER A 490 29.56 2.46 -29.87
N ASP A 491 30.68 2.31 -29.16
CA ASP A 491 31.10 3.12 -27.98
C ASP A 491 30.98 4.64 -28.14
N ALA A 492 30.88 5.15 -29.37
CA ALA A 492 30.74 6.58 -29.66
C ALA A 492 29.30 7.13 -29.54
N PHE A 493 28.27 6.28 -29.34
CA PHE A 493 26.85 6.69 -29.38
C PHE A 493 26.05 6.44 -28.09
N TYR A 494 26.70 5.99 -27.01
CA TYR A 494 26.05 5.79 -25.69
C TYR A 494 25.37 7.05 -25.11
N SER A 495 25.63 8.24 -25.64
CA SER A 495 24.96 9.47 -25.19
C SER A 495 23.53 9.67 -25.69
N ASN A 496 23.04 8.83 -26.62
CA ASN A 496 21.81 9.07 -27.37
C ASN A 496 20.78 7.94 -27.23
N SER A 497 20.72 7.22 -26.11
CA SER A 497 19.62 6.29 -25.80
C SER A 497 18.29 7.05 -25.87
N GLN A 498 17.50 6.85 -26.93
CA GLN A 498 16.23 7.56 -27.13
C GLN A 498 15.08 6.60 -26.87
N PHE A 499 14.42 6.68 -25.70
CA PHE A 499 13.15 5.98 -25.54
C PHE A 499 12.17 6.47 -26.63
N MET A 500 11.33 5.55 -27.12
CA MET A 500 10.33 5.86 -28.14
C MET A 500 8.94 5.66 -27.58
N CYS A 501 8.00 6.49 -28.02
CA CYS A 501 6.60 6.38 -27.64
C CYS A 501 5.73 6.59 -28.87
N TRP A 502 4.78 5.68 -29.08
CA TRP A 502 3.76 5.76 -30.14
C TRP A 502 2.37 5.89 -29.55
N ASP A 503 1.62 6.86 -30.04
CA ASP A 503 0.23 7.09 -29.70
C ASP A 503 -0.67 6.43 -30.75
N TRP A 504 -1.44 5.42 -30.32
CA TRP A 504 -2.30 4.64 -31.22
C TRP A 504 -3.56 5.39 -31.64
N VAL A 505 -3.97 6.41 -30.88
CA VAL A 505 -5.11 7.25 -31.23
C VAL A 505 -4.69 8.27 -32.29
N ASP A 506 -3.58 8.96 -32.05
CA ASP A 506 -3.10 9.96 -33.00
C ASP A 506 -2.37 9.36 -34.20
N GLN A 507 -1.98 8.08 -34.13
CA GLN A 507 -1.12 7.42 -35.11
C GLN A 507 0.15 8.23 -35.35
N ALA A 508 0.75 8.70 -34.26
CA ALA A 508 1.88 9.61 -34.27
C ALA A 508 2.81 9.38 -33.06
N ARG A 509 3.92 10.11 -33.01
CA ARG A 509 4.77 10.15 -31.81
C ARG A 509 4.00 10.78 -30.68
N CYS A 510 4.12 10.18 -29.50
CA CYS A 510 3.61 10.80 -28.29
C CYS A 510 4.19 12.21 -28.19
N THR A 511 3.30 13.19 -28.12
CA THR A 511 3.65 14.59 -27.88
C THR A 511 3.62 14.83 -26.37
N GLY A 512 4.51 15.66 -25.84
CA GLY A 512 4.56 15.94 -24.39
C GLY A 512 5.39 14.93 -23.59
N VAL A 513 5.41 13.65 -23.98
CA VAL A 513 6.39 12.67 -23.48
C VAL A 513 7.71 12.83 -24.24
N VAL A 514 8.31 14.02 -24.14
CA VAL A 514 9.51 14.35 -24.91
C VAL A 514 10.73 13.94 -24.08
N PRO A 515 11.61 13.04 -24.55
CA PRO A 515 12.95 12.93 -23.96
C PRO A 515 13.55 14.33 -24.01
N PRO A 516 13.93 14.94 -22.88
CA PRO A 516 14.18 16.37 -22.76
C PRO A 516 15.04 16.86 -23.93
N SER A 517 14.38 17.50 -24.89
CA SER A 517 14.99 17.73 -26.19
C SER A 517 15.87 18.95 -26.11
N SER A 518 17.17 18.73 -26.08
CA SER A 518 18.20 19.56 -26.73
C SER A 518 18.57 20.95 -26.20
N THR A 519 17.99 21.50 -25.13
CA THR A 519 18.46 22.81 -24.60
C THR A 519 18.76 22.88 -23.11
N THR A 520 18.29 21.94 -22.28
CA THR A 520 18.66 21.86 -20.87
C THR A 520 19.52 20.62 -20.62
N GLN A 521 20.83 20.83 -20.73
CA GLN A 521 21.92 19.84 -20.58
C GLN A 521 21.89 19.04 -19.25
N LEU A 522 21.12 19.48 -18.25
CA LEU A 522 21.06 18.87 -16.92
C LEU A 522 20.14 17.65 -16.81
N LEU A 523 19.28 17.37 -17.80
CA LEU A 523 18.44 16.16 -17.80
C LEU A 523 18.85 15.13 -18.86
N GLN A 524 19.62 15.50 -19.88
CA GLN A 524 20.21 14.53 -20.82
C GLN A 524 21.25 13.62 -20.14
N SER A 525 21.89 14.07 -19.06
CA SER A 525 22.76 13.21 -18.25
C SER A 525 22.01 12.10 -17.52
N ASN A 526 20.72 12.30 -17.23
CA ASN A 526 19.98 11.37 -16.37
C ASN A 526 19.37 10.21 -17.17
N TRP A 527 18.93 10.44 -18.41
CA TRP A 527 18.28 9.38 -19.22
C TRP A 527 19.25 8.56 -20.07
N GLY A 528 20.38 9.13 -20.48
CA GLY A 528 21.35 8.47 -21.36
C GLY A 528 21.99 7.20 -20.78
N GLY A 529 21.91 7.03 -19.46
CA GLY A 529 22.49 5.90 -18.74
C GLY A 529 21.59 4.67 -18.60
N PHE A 530 20.26 4.80 -18.71
CA PHE A 530 19.39 3.69 -18.31
C PHE A 530 19.46 2.51 -19.28
N GLN A 531 19.40 2.65 -20.62
CA GLN A 531 19.48 1.50 -21.54
C GLN A 531 18.52 0.34 -21.18
N ASP A 532 17.25 0.64 -20.92
CA ASP A 532 16.30 -0.37 -20.46
C ASP A 532 16.11 -1.53 -21.42
N TYR A 533 15.85 -2.72 -20.84
CA TYR A 533 15.41 -3.86 -21.63
C TYR A 533 13.91 -3.91 -21.83
N ALA A 534 13.18 -3.33 -20.88
CA ALA A 534 11.76 -3.50 -20.76
C ALA A 534 11.13 -2.44 -19.84
N TYR A 535 9.84 -2.19 -20.08
CA TYR A 535 9.01 -1.37 -19.19
C TYR A 535 7.84 -2.19 -18.63
N ILE A 536 7.30 -1.76 -17.49
CA ILE A 536 5.97 -2.16 -17.03
C ILE A 536 5.13 -0.93 -16.67
N TYR A 537 3.84 -0.99 -16.99
CA TYR A 537 2.85 0.01 -16.63
C TYR A 537 2.08 -0.43 -15.38
N ASP A 538 1.85 0.47 -14.43
CA ASP A 538 1.06 0.20 -13.23
C ASP A 538 -0.44 0.14 -13.41
N GLY A 539 -0.92 0.45 -14.61
CA GLY A 539 -2.35 0.48 -14.90
C GLY A 539 -2.99 1.85 -14.64
N SER A 540 -2.29 2.81 -14.04
CA SER A 540 -2.82 4.13 -13.69
C SER A 540 -2.07 5.29 -14.34
N ARG A 541 -0.73 5.34 -14.21
CA ARG A 541 0.04 6.54 -14.55
C ARG A 541 1.52 6.31 -14.79
N CYS A 542 2.16 5.40 -14.07
CA CYS A 542 3.61 5.31 -14.08
C CYS A 542 4.11 4.12 -14.90
N LEU A 543 5.18 4.38 -15.64
CA LEU A 543 6.01 3.34 -16.24
C LEU A 543 7.27 3.16 -15.43
N TYR A 544 7.58 1.90 -15.15
CA TYR A 544 8.80 1.50 -14.45
C TYR A 544 9.73 0.85 -15.45
N GLY A 545 10.93 1.40 -15.56
CA GLY A 545 12.04 0.84 -16.31
C GLY A 545 13.08 0.28 -15.38
N LEU A 546 13.83 -0.69 -15.89
CA LEU A 546 15.10 -1.06 -15.30
C LEU A 546 16.17 -0.98 -16.34
N GLY A 547 17.12 -0.11 -16.03
CA GLY A 547 18.27 0.10 -16.86
C GLY A 547 19.32 -1.00 -16.75
N HIS A 548 20.30 -0.90 -17.64
CA HIS A 548 21.69 -1.29 -17.40
C HIS A 548 22.20 -0.62 -16.11
N ASP A 549 23.18 -1.25 -15.46
CA ASP A 549 23.80 -0.76 -14.23
C ASP A 549 22.82 -0.63 -13.05
N GLU A 550 21.89 -1.59 -12.97
CA GLU A 550 20.95 -1.77 -11.86
C GLU A 550 20.07 -0.56 -11.49
N THR A 551 19.86 0.38 -12.40
CA THR A 551 19.14 1.59 -12.06
C THR A 551 17.65 1.44 -12.35
N ALA A 552 16.85 1.35 -11.29
CA ALA A 552 15.40 1.36 -11.39
C ALA A 552 14.90 2.81 -11.45
N TRP A 553 13.98 3.07 -12.37
CA TRP A 553 13.51 4.42 -12.62
C TRP A 553 12.07 4.40 -13.10
N THR A 554 11.37 5.53 -12.94
CA THR A 554 9.95 5.62 -13.29
C THR A 554 9.60 6.97 -13.88
N PHE A 555 8.63 7.01 -14.80
CA PHE A 555 8.13 8.26 -15.37
C PHE A 555 6.63 8.22 -15.66
N ASP A 556 6.03 9.40 -15.70
CA ASP A 556 4.60 9.58 -16.00
C ASP A 556 4.32 9.42 -17.49
N ILE A 557 3.41 8.53 -17.87
CA ILE A 557 3.03 8.31 -19.27
C ILE A 557 2.30 9.50 -19.91
N ASN A 558 1.71 10.36 -19.09
CA ASN A 558 0.93 11.50 -19.54
C ASN A 558 1.84 12.68 -19.88
N THR A 559 2.78 12.98 -18.98
CA THR A 559 3.57 14.22 -18.98
C THR A 559 5.03 13.98 -19.35
N GLY A 560 5.51 12.74 -19.30
CA GLY A 560 6.95 12.42 -19.36
C GLY A 560 7.72 12.87 -18.12
N GLN A 561 7.04 13.32 -17.07
CA GLN A 561 7.66 13.78 -15.83
C GLN A 561 8.45 12.64 -15.18
N PHE A 562 9.66 12.97 -14.76
CA PHE A 562 10.61 12.05 -14.15
C PHE A 562 11.19 12.65 -12.86
N PRO A 563 11.14 11.94 -11.72
CA PRO A 563 10.44 10.66 -11.54
C PRO A 563 8.92 10.79 -11.78
N CYS A 564 8.24 9.68 -12.05
CA CYS A 564 6.79 9.66 -12.05
C CYS A 564 6.28 10.22 -10.72
N PRO A 565 5.45 11.28 -10.71
CA PRO A 565 4.91 11.82 -9.48
C PRO A 565 4.08 10.75 -8.78
N ALA A 566 4.15 10.71 -7.45
CA ALA A 566 3.39 9.75 -6.66
C ALA A 566 1.91 9.88 -7.02
N ASP A 567 1.17 8.78 -6.93
CA ASP A 567 -0.31 8.79 -7.01
C ASP A 567 -0.96 9.53 -5.82
N GLY A 568 -0.17 10.30 -5.06
CA GLY A 568 -0.49 10.89 -3.77
C GLY A 568 -0.95 9.88 -2.73
N LYS A 569 -0.61 8.60 -2.91
CA LYS A 569 -0.94 7.53 -1.99
C LYS A 569 0.21 7.25 -1.04
N ALA A 570 -0.10 7.18 0.25
CA ALA A 570 0.81 6.72 1.29
C ALA A 570 0.08 5.73 2.19
N SER A 571 0.77 4.74 2.74
CA SER A 571 0.18 3.86 3.75
C SER A 571 1.15 3.60 4.89
N ALA A 572 0.60 3.43 6.09
CA ALA A 572 1.36 3.07 7.27
C ALA A 572 0.52 2.16 8.18
N THR A 573 1.20 1.37 9.00
CA THR A 573 0.55 0.64 10.09
C THR A 573 0.61 1.48 11.35
N ILE A 574 -0.55 1.76 11.97
CA ILE A 574 -0.67 2.42 13.27
C ILE A 574 -0.90 1.38 14.37
N GLU A 575 -0.44 1.71 15.57
CA GLU A 575 -0.67 0.97 16.81
C GLU A 575 -1.41 1.88 17.81
N PRO A 576 -2.24 1.31 18.70
CA PRO A 576 -2.92 2.09 19.73
C PRO A 576 -1.89 2.69 20.70
N CYS A 577 -2.20 3.87 21.23
CA CYS A 577 -1.30 4.56 22.13
C CYS A 577 -1.20 3.86 23.49
N ALA A 578 0.03 3.70 23.98
CA ALA A 578 0.24 3.35 25.38
C ALA A 578 -0.21 4.52 26.26
N CYS A 579 -1.08 4.25 27.22
CA CYS A 579 -1.45 5.22 28.23
C CYS A 579 -0.27 5.48 29.19
N ALA A 580 -0.32 6.54 30.00
CA ALA A 580 0.76 6.88 30.93
C ALA A 580 1.07 5.75 31.94
N ASP A 581 0.13 4.85 32.18
CA ASP A 581 0.30 3.65 33.01
C ASP A 581 1.17 2.55 32.34
N GLY A 582 1.53 2.71 31.07
CA GLY A 582 2.36 1.78 30.29
C GLY A 582 1.74 0.40 30.05
N THR A 583 0.49 0.17 30.46
CA THR A 583 -0.15 -1.15 30.42
C THR A 583 -1.44 -1.16 29.62
N ASN A 584 -2.14 -0.03 29.55
CA ASN A 584 -3.34 0.11 28.75
C ASN A 584 -3.02 0.70 27.38
N LEU A 585 -3.57 0.08 26.33
CA LEU A 585 -3.51 0.57 24.96
C LEU A 585 -4.85 1.19 24.59
N ARG A 586 -4.85 2.40 24.02
CA ARG A 586 -6.08 3.05 23.55
C ARG A 586 -5.92 3.71 22.19
N TRP A 587 -6.95 3.58 21.39
CA TRP A 587 -7.16 4.36 20.18
C TRP A 587 -7.69 5.75 20.55
N THR A 588 -7.12 6.78 19.92
CA THR A 588 -7.46 8.20 20.13
C THR A 588 -8.05 8.77 18.83
N ALA A 589 -7.71 10.00 18.46
CA ALA A 589 -8.08 10.58 17.17
C ALA A 589 -6.85 10.74 16.28
N LEU A 590 -7.06 10.59 14.98
CA LEU A 590 -6.06 10.76 13.93
C LEU A 590 -6.26 12.16 13.31
N SER A 591 -5.39 13.12 13.61
CA SER A 591 -5.46 14.50 13.12
C SER A 591 -4.42 14.76 12.05
N LEU A 592 -4.66 15.73 11.16
CA LEU A 592 -3.59 16.21 10.28
C LEU A 592 -2.62 17.10 11.06
N ASN A 593 -1.34 17.08 10.72
CA ASN A 593 -0.44 18.12 11.22
C ASN A 593 -0.87 19.48 10.68
N SER A 594 -0.76 20.49 11.55
CA SER A 594 -0.98 21.92 11.29
C SER A 594 -0.30 22.50 10.04
N THR A 595 0.71 21.83 9.47
CA THR A 595 1.41 22.31 8.26
C THR A 595 0.78 21.82 6.95
N THR A 596 -0.13 20.85 6.97
CA THR A 596 -0.82 20.35 5.76
C THR A 596 -1.92 21.33 5.34
N ASP A 597 -1.72 22.06 4.24
CA ASP A 597 -2.77 22.87 3.64
C ASP A 597 -3.66 21.98 2.74
N ILE A 598 -4.80 21.55 3.30
CA ILE A 598 -5.79 20.72 2.60
C ILE A 598 -6.29 21.39 1.30
N SER A 599 -6.25 22.73 1.21
CA SER A 599 -6.73 23.45 0.02
C SER A 599 -5.87 23.22 -1.23
N LEU A 600 -4.66 22.67 -1.08
CA LEU A 600 -3.80 22.25 -2.19
C LEU A 600 -4.27 20.95 -2.86
N PHE A 601 -5.28 20.29 -2.30
CA PHE A 601 -5.78 19.01 -2.78
C PHE A 601 -7.25 19.13 -3.21
N LYS A 602 -7.59 18.51 -4.35
CA LYS A 602 -9.00 18.34 -4.77
C LYS A 602 -9.67 17.13 -4.13
N GLN A 603 -8.86 16.21 -3.61
CA GLN A 603 -9.30 15.05 -2.85
C GLN A 603 -8.22 14.71 -1.81
N PHE A 604 -8.60 14.45 -0.56
CA PHE A 604 -7.68 14.04 0.49
C PHE A 604 -8.37 12.98 1.36
N THR A 605 -8.32 11.74 0.89
CA THR A 605 -9.02 10.62 1.51
C THR A 605 -8.10 9.90 2.49
N ILE A 606 -8.54 9.71 3.72
CA ILE A 606 -7.90 8.82 4.68
C ILE A 606 -8.80 7.61 4.88
N THR A 607 -8.25 6.45 4.61
CA THR A 607 -8.86 5.15 4.83
C THR A 607 -8.16 4.48 5.99
N VAL A 608 -8.91 4.04 6.99
CA VAL A 608 -8.40 3.25 8.11
C VAL A 608 -9.00 1.86 8.02
N ASP A 609 -8.14 0.86 7.82
CA ASP A 609 -8.51 -0.53 7.63
C ASP A 609 -7.97 -1.42 8.74
N TYR A 610 -8.70 -2.48 9.04
CA TYR A 610 -8.14 -3.62 9.75
C TYR A 610 -7.10 -4.30 8.85
N LEU A 611 -6.08 -4.94 9.45
CA LEU A 611 -5.04 -5.66 8.68
C LEU A 611 -5.57 -6.80 7.80
N ASN A 612 -6.80 -7.27 8.03
CA ASN A 612 -7.48 -8.26 7.18
C ASN A 612 -8.12 -7.64 5.92
N GLY A 613 -7.95 -6.34 5.68
CA GLY A 613 -8.48 -5.62 4.52
C GLY A 613 -9.94 -5.16 4.65
N THR A 614 -10.57 -5.31 5.82
CA THR A 614 -11.88 -4.71 6.06
C THR A 614 -11.74 -3.25 6.47
N ASN A 615 -12.57 -2.38 5.90
CA ASN A 615 -12.49 -0.95 6.19
C ASN A 615 -13.20 -0.62 7.50
N PHE A 616 -12.55 0.16 8.36
CA PHE A 616 -13.18 0.74 9.56
C PHE A 616 -13.85 2.06 9.21
N THR A 617 -13.10 2.99 8.61
CA THR A 617 -13.64 4.29 8.17
C THR A 617 -12.90 4.82 6.95
N VAL A 618 -13.60 5.62 6.15
CA VAL A 618 -13.07 6.34 5.00
C VAL A 618 -13.56 7.78 5.11
N VAL A 619 -12.64 8.73 5.21
CA VAL A 619 -12.97 10.15 5.39
C VAL A 619 -12.22 10.97 4.35
N ASP A 620 -12.94 11.77 3.56
CA ASP A 620 -12.34 12.75 2.67
C ASP A 620 -12.29 14.11 3.36
N LEU A 621 -11.09 14.51 3.77
CA LEU A 621 -10.87 15.75 4.52
C LEU A 621 -11.09 17.00 3.67
N THR A 622 -11.11 16.91 2.33
CA THR A 622 -11.45 18.06 1.48
C THR A 622 -12.93 18.41 1.50
N THR A 623 -13.80 17.45 1.86
CA THR A 623 -15.26 17.64 1.90
C THR A 623 -15.83 17.55 3.31
N SER A 624 -15.09 16.96 4.26
CA SER A 624 -15.47 16.91 5.66
C SER A 624 -15.15 18.24 6.37
N SER A 625 -15.96 18.62 7.35
CA SER A 625 -15.62 19.69 8.30
C SER A 625 -14.78 19.17 9.48
N LEU A 626 -14.17 17.99 9.33
CA LEU A 626 -13.46 17.31 10.40
C LEU A 626 -11.97 17.60 10.27
N ASP A 627 -11.36 18.04 11.37
CA ASP A 627 -9.91 18.20 11.49
C ASP A 627 -9.25 16.91 12.04
N GLU A 628 -10.07 15.93 12.45
CA GLU A 628 -9.65 14.67 13.04
C GLU A 628 -10.58 13.49 12.65
N ILE A 629 -10.02 12.28 12.63
CA ILE A 629 -10.75 11.02 12.48
C ILE A 629 -10.75 10.31 13.83
N ASP A 630 -11.93 10.17 14.42
CA ASP A 630 -12.09 9.56 15.73
C ASP A 630 -11.96 8.02 15.66
N LEU A 631 -10.88 7.49 16.26
CA LEU A 631 -10.65 6.06 16.39
C LEU A 631 -11.08 5.51 17.76
N ARG A 632 -11.58 6.36 18.69
CA ARG A 632 -12.03 5.95 20.02
C ARG A 632 -13.10 4.85 20.02
N PRO A 633 -14.01 4.75 19.02
CA PRO A 633 -14.95 3.61 18.95
C PRO A 633 -14.28 2.23 18.85
N LEU A 634 -13.00 2.16 18.45
CA LEU A 634 -12.24 0.90 18.43
C LEU A 634 -11.90 0.39 19.84
N ASN A 635 -11.92 1.25 20.87
CA ASN A 635 -11.61 0.85 22.25
C ASN A 635 -12.64 -0.13 22.84
N ASP A 636 -13.88 -0.11 22.33
CA ASP A 636 -14.96 -0.96 22.80
C ASP A 636 -15.09 -2.26 21.99
N GLN A 637 -14.25 -2.46 20.96
CA GLN A 637 -14.34 -3.65 20.11
C GLN A 637 -13.71 -4.87 20.76
N THR A 638 -14.34 -6.03 20.53
CA THR A 638 -13.82 -7.34 20.93
C THR A 638 -13.77 -8.25 19.69
N PRO A 639 -12.57 -8.67 19.23
CA PRO A 639 -11.26 -8.41 19.82
C PRO A 639 -10.79 -6.96 19.63
N PHE A 640 -10.01 -6.46 20.59
CA PHE A 640 -9.35 -5.14 20.51
C PHE A 640 -8.32 -5.16 19.36
N PRO A 641 -8.41 -4.26 18.37
CA PRO A 641 -7.47 -4.26 17.24
C PRO A 641 -6.09 -3.79 17.72
N ALA A 642 -5.10 -4.66 17.65
CA ALA A 642 -3.73 -4.33 18.05
C ALA A 642 -3.00 -3.45 17.02
N LYS A 643 -3.41 -3.49 15.76
CA LYS A 643 -2.82 -2.74 14.64
C LYS A 643 -3.91 -2.41 13.63
N MET A 644 -3.79 -1.25 13.00
CA MET A 644 -4.63 -0.83 11.87
C MET A 644 -3.74 -0.33 10.73
N ARG A 645 -4.21 -0.41 9.50
CA ARG A 645 -3.57 0.22 8.34
C ARG A 645 -4.25 1.56 8.09
N VAL A 646 -3.47 2.62 7.98
CA VAL A 646 -3.93 3.92 7.49
C VAL A 646 -3.40 4.09 6.08
N THR A 647 -4.29 4.37 5.14
CA THR A 647 -3.97 4.71 3.77
C THR A 647 -4.44 6.13 3.52
N VAL A 648 -3.53 7.01 3.12
CA VAL A 648 -3.83 8.37 2.69
C VAL A 648 -3.78 8.38 1.17
N GLU A 649 -4.83 8.87 0.54
CA GLU A 649 -4.90 9.10 -0.90
C GLU A 649 -5.20 10.58 -1.15
N ALA A 650 -4.22 11.28 -1.67
CA ALA A 650 -4.30 12.70 -1.95
C ALA A 650 -4.23 12.93 -3.46
N VAL A 651 -5.09 13.79 -3.98
CA VAL A 651 -5.02 14.24 -5.36
C VAL A 651 -4.84 15.75 -5.33
N ALA A 652 -3.71 16.21 -5.85
CA ALA A 652 -3.43 17.64 -5.94
C ALA A 652 -4.54 18.36 -6.72
N ALA A 653 -4.86 19.57 -6.28
CA ALA A 653 -5.70 20.48 -7.04
C ALA A 653 -4.97 20.87 -8.35
N ASP A 654 -5.74 21.12 -9.40
CA ASP A 654 -5.18 21.41 -10.72
C ASP A 654 -4.25 22.63 -10.66
N GLY A 655 -3.01 22.48 -11.12
CA GLY A 655 -1.97 23.52 -11.06
C GLY A 655 -1.15 23.55 -9.78
N PHE A 656 -1.41 22.66 -8.82
CA PHE A 656 -0.65 22.51 -7.57
C PHE A 656 0.10 21.18 -7.48
N GLU A 657 0.16 20.38 -8.55
CA GLU A 657 0.78 19.05 -8.57
C GLU A 657 2.23 19.08 -8.10
N ASP A 658 3.00 20.07 -8.54
CA ASP A 658 4.38 20.27 -8.13
C ASP A 658 4.51 20.87 -6.72
N VAL A 659 3.48 21.49 -6.16
CA VAL A 659 3.54 22.16 -4.84
C VAL A 659 3.04 21.24 -3.73
N ALA A 660 1.98 20.48 -4.01
CA ALA A 660 1.33 19.57 -3.08
C ALA A 660 2.25 18.42 -2.64
N PHE A 661 3.20 18.02 -3.49
CA PHE A 661 4.06 16.84 -3.27
C PHE A 661 5.57 17.15 -3.26
N ASN A 662 5.99 18.42 -3.18
CA ASN A 662 7.41 18.79 -3.18
C ASN A 662 8.05 18.71 -1.77
N GLN A 663 9.32 18.28 -1.69
CA GLN A 663 10.11 18.09 -0.46
C GLN A 663 10.15 19.27 0.53
N ALA A 664 9.91 20.52 0.08
CA ALA A 664 9.86 21.67 0.99
C ALA A 664 8.60 21.67 1.89
N ASN A 665 7.60 20.87 1.53
CA ASN A 665 6.42 20.51 2.31
C ASN A 665 6.59 19.11 2.93
N ASP A 666 7.79 18.77 3.42
CA ASP A 666 8.08 17.61 4.30
C ASP A 666 7.22 17.68 5.56
N ILE A 667 5.94 17.36 5.39
CA ILE A 667 4.88 17.49 6.34
C ILE A 667 4.61 16.09 6.85
N SER A 668 4.86 15.91 8.14
CA SER A 668 4.29 14.83 8.92
C SER A 668 2.78 14.90 8.76
N VAL A 669 2.17 14.07 7.92
CA VAL A 669 0.80 14.35 7.46
C VAL A 669 -0.22 14.12 8.56
N ILE A 670 0.05 13.19 9.49
CA ILE A 670 -0.93 12.69 10.44
C ILE A 670 -0.30 12.59 11.85
N GLN A 671 -1.04 12.93 12.90
CA GLN A 671 -0.68 12.77 14.31
C GLN A 671 -1.82 12.06 15.06
N LEU A 672 -1.52 11.19 16.03
CA LEU A 672 -2.53 10.69 16.96
C LEU A 672 -2.55 11.57 18.20
N SER A 673 -3.71 12.17 18.52
CA SER A 673 -3.88 13.01 19.71
C SER A 673 -5.22 12.71 20.39
N GLY A 674 -5.23 12.64 21.74
CA GLY A 674 -6.47 12.55 22.50
C GLY A 674 -6.26 12.61 24.01
N VAL A 675 -7.20 13.23 24.72
CA VAL A 675 -7.28 13.29 26.20
C VAL A 675 -8.73 12.90 26.59
N LEU A 676 -8.91 12.10 27.64
CA LEU A 676 -10.24 11.71 28.16
C LEU A 676 -10.32 11.97 29.68
N PRO A 677 -11.36 12.68 30.19
CA PRO A 677 -11.67 12.75 31.61
C PRO A 677 -12.33 11.45 32.10
N THR A 678 -12.04 11.02 33.34
CA THR A 678 -12.68 9.86 33.99
C THR A 678 -13.02 10.16 35.46
N LEU A 679 -14.18 9.70 35.96
CA LEU A 679 -14.45 9.65 37.40
C LEU A 679 -13.53 8.61 38.05
N LEU A 680 -12.98 8.95 39.22
CA LEU A 680 -12.20 8.03 40.06
C LEU A 680 -13.08 7.68 41.26
N ASP A 681 -13.36 6.38 41.45
CA ASP A 681 -14.20 5.85 42.54
C ASP A 681 -13.63 6.12 43.94
#